data_AF-A0AB94IGZ5-F1
#
_entry.id   AF-A0AB94IGZ5-F1
#
_cell.length_a   1.000
_cell.length_b   1.000
_cell.length_c   1.000
_cell.angle_alpha   90.00
_cell.angle_beta   90.00
_cell.angle_gamma   90.00
#
_symmetry.space_group_name_H-M   'P 1'
#
loop_
_entity.id
_entity.type
_entity.pdbx_description
1 polymer ?
#
loop_
_entity_poly.entity_id
_entity_poly.type
_entity_poly.pdbx_seq_one_letter_code
_entity_poly.pdbx_strand_id
1 'polypeptide(L)'
;MSKRFNLTTIINVNSLDIIKKSKSTRLANKKAICFLGKEKRMNIMKRMNVKRKLFTYIVIWSVFLSSLLLYSPQTNVLSATGVPEISMNTPDEGAVFNVSTVELTGKISSESTTPDLLTIKVFEQLPGDSEQPKEMTLDGKLSITPKDKDADFSYSGDFSEGPHTLTFFVTDKDGVSNSVDQSFTVRTTVTERNKVTQSAALNETVDPSQPSTKEEATSQSAASTPGTMQTSIEENRNRPYMAKMYLIPKGSEKLYDPTDTKRDWTKEHFLPAEDMTRVPVGYQILIDIRSDESLSKTQPLITFFGEHGKDGEKGKEKLINTLDISNGIKSFVYTFTPEKKLSHRTTYCVYLNPNIANDSGKIIPRFLKFTTVSINQQDVEDLSTDPEMKIADIPDHKRSLDFNIHGNYSNVTNACQYCHSTHNGKNERLEGGTFGNEENLCMTCHDGTTGTQIGPKVVEHKETLKTNQHNQNSSSSCTSCHNPHTQGTMENPNSFKPVSTADSHIRTYKKASTAEGKADEFSLCLSCHRGNAVEKGDKPASDINQYYSKPHINESLHNINATEDSGSTLNGQFPCAECHETHGSNNIKMLREELGNVQLKAEDKFKTTGSTWTDSDERKFCISCHNGSTNIYGITGKLSEKDATTGDPISGHQKEDKQGCSSCHGGPSKSAREAAHAPKRATQ
;
A
#
# COMPACT_ATOMS: atom_id res chain seq x y z
N MET A 1 -38.19 77.39 -42.75
CA MET A 1 -38.53 78.57 -41.92
C MET A 1 -37.32 78.86 -41.02
N SER A 2 -36.41 79.78 -41.40
CA SER A 2 -36.34 81.21 -40.97
C SER A 2 -36.07 81.32 -39.45
N LYS A 3 -35.02 81.94 -38.89
CA LYS A 3 -34.19 83.13 -39.21
C LYS A 3 -32.78 82.95 -38.56
N ARG A 4 -31.64 83.18 -39.22
CA ARG A 4 -30.84 84.42 -39.36
C ARG A 4 -30.75 85.35 -38.12
N PHE A 5 -29.51 85.56 -37.64
CA PHE A 5 -28.97 86.89 -37.34
C PHE A 5 -27.46 86.93 -37.66
N ASN A 6 -27.09 87.91 -38.49
CA ASN A 6 -25.72 88.33 -38.81
C ASN A 6 -25.33 89.45 -37.83
N LEU A 7 -24.04 89.57 -37.51
CA LEU A 7 -23.38 90.89 -37.49
C LEU A 7 -21.86 90.74 -37.68
N THR A 8 -21.26 91.83 -38.15
CA THR A 8 -20.11 91.90 -39.04
C THR A 8 -19.02 92.78 -38.41
N THR A 9 -17.76 92.37 -38.54
CA THR A 9 -16.51 93.18 -38.67
C THR A 9 -16.07 94.16 -37.56
N ILE A 10 -14.79 94.11 -37.18
CA ILE A 10 -13.77 95.18 -37.38
C ILE A 10 -12.38 94.65 -36.98
N ILE A 11 -11.44 94.75 -37.92
CA ILE A 11 -10.00 94.56 -37.77
C ILE A 11 -9.42 95.86 -37.17
N ASN A 12 -8.53 95.75 -36.18
CA ASN A 12 -7.59 96.82 -35.88
C ASN A 12 -6.17 96.24 -35.72
N VAL A 13 -5.32 96.59 -36.68
CA VAL A 13 -3.89 96.29 -36.75
C VAL A 13 -3.18 97.48 -36.12
N ASN A 14 -2.55 97.29 -34.96
CA ASN A 14 -1.40 98.09 -34.50
C ASN A 14 -0.91 97.57 -33.15
N SER A 15 0.17 96.78 -33.15
CA SER A 15 1.12 96.60 -32.03
C SER A 15 2.00 95.38 -32.32
N LEU A 16 2.98 95.55 -33.22
CA LEU A 16 3.93 94.50 -33.56
C LEU A 16 5.36 95.03 -33.49
N ASP A 17 5.69 95.81 -32.46
CA ASP A 17 7.09 96.21 -32.22
C ASP A 17 7.54 96.26 -30.74
N ILE A 18 6.70 95.82 -29.79
CA ILE A 18 7.07 95.77 -28.36
C ILE A 18 7.39 94.33 -27.88
N ILE A 19 7.19 93.31 -28.71
CA ILE A 19 7.32 91.88 -28.32
C ILE A 19 8.71 91.27 -28.63
N LYS A 20 9.69 92.03 -29.12
CA LYS A 20 11.05 91.49 -29.36
C LYS A 20 12.05 91.70 -28.22
N LYS A 21 11.84 92.64 -27.29
CA LYS A 21 12.78 92.88 -26.17
C LYS A 21 12.47 92.15 -24.85
N SER A 22 11.28 91.57 -24.66
CA SER A 22 10.97 90.80 -23.42
C SER A 22 11.23 89.28 -23.52
N LYS A 23 11.45 88.75 -24.73
CA LYS A 23 11.75 87.31 -24.94
C LYS A 23 13.22 86.95 -24.66
N SER A 24 14.15 87.89 -24.72
CA SER A 24 15.59 87.61 -24.50
C SER A 24 15.93 87.42 -23.01
N THR A 25 15.37 88.26 -22.13
CA THR A 25 15.57 88.15 -20.67
C THR A 25 14.80 87.00 -20.01
N ARG A 26 13.70 86.52 -20.60
CA ARG A 26 13.00 85.31 -20.13
C ARG A 26 13.71 83.99 -20.49
N LEU A 27 14.59 83.98 -21.49
CA LEU A 27 15.31 82.76 -21.89
C LEU A 27 16.56 82.52 -21.04
N ALA A 28 17.23 83.58 -20.57
CA ALA A 28 18.38 83.49 -19.68
C ALA A 28 17.98 83.02 -18.25
N ASN A 29 16.88 83.54 -17.71
CA ASN A 29 16.39 83.12 -16.38
C ASN A 29 15.81 81.70 -16.34
N LYS A 30 15.26 81.19 -17.45
CA LYS A 30 14.80 79.79 -17.53
C LYS A 30 15.95 78.79 -17.52
N LYS A 31 17.11 79.11 -18.11
CA LYS A 31 18.28 78.22 -18.10
C LYS A 31 18.95 78.13 -16.71
N ALA A 32 18.99 79.22 -15.94
CA ALA A 32 19.55 79.21 -14.59
C ALA A 32 18.68 78.43 -13.58
N ILE A 33 17.34 78.56 -13.66
CA ILE A 33 16.41 77.82 -12.79
C ILE A 33 16.39 76.32 -13.12
N CYS A 34 16.62 75.93 -14.38
CA CYS A 34 16.72 74.52 -14.77
C CYS A 34 17.99 73.84 -14.26
N PHE A 35 19.11 74.57 -14.10
CA PHE A 35 20.37 74.01 -13.61
C PHE A 35 20.37 73.79 -12.09
N LEU A 36 19.89 74.77 -11.30
CA LEU A 36 19.78 74.65 -9.84
C LEU A 36 18.73 73.61 -9.40
N GLY A 37 17.65 73.43 -10.18
CA GLY A 37 16.68 72.37 -9.95
C GLY A 37 17.22 70.95 -10.23
N LYS A 38 18.15 70.81 -11.18
CA LYS A 38 18.77 69.52 -11.55
C LYS A 38 19.75 69.04 -10.47
N GLU A 39 20.58 69.92 -9.92
CA GLU A 39 21.49 69.55 -8.82
C GLU A 39 20.75 69.19 -7.53
N LYS A 40 19.69 69.94 -7.18
CA LYS A 40 18.87 69.65 -6.00
C LYS A 40 18.09 68.33 -6.16
N ARG A 41 17.55 68.03 -7.35
CA ARG A 41 16.92 66.73 -7.66
C ARG A 41 17.91 65.57 -7.68
N MET A 42 19.14 65.79 -8.15
CA MET A 42 20.16 64.73 -8.19
C MET A 42 20.64 64.34 -6.79
N ASN A 43 20.76 65.30 -5.87
CA ASN A 43 21.06 65.02 -4.46
C ASN A 43 19.89 64.36 -3.70
N ILE A 44 18.63 64.69 -4.03
CA ILE A 44 17.45 64.02 -3.48
C ILE A 44 17.35 62.57 -4.00
N MET A 45 17.60 62.32 -5.30
CA MET A 45 17.63 60.97 -5.86
C MET A 45 18.77 60.12 -5.28
N LYS A 46 19.97 60.69 -5.08
CA LYS A 46 21.07 59.98 -4.39
C LYS A 46 20.69 59.61 -2.95
N ARG A 47 20.06 60.51 -2.18
CA ARG A 47 19.59 60.20 -0.81
C ARG A 47 18.48 59.14 -0.78
N MET A 48 17.55 59.17 -1.72
CA MET A 48 16.49 58.16 -1.82
C MET A 48 17.05 56.78 -2.19
N ASN A 49 18.04 56.73 -3.07
CA ASN A 49 18.66 55.47 -3.47
C ASN A 49 19.49 54.85 -2.33
N VAL A 50 20.16 55.68 -1.51
CA VAL A 50 20.85 55.22 -0.29
C VAL A 50 19.86 54.70 0.76
N LYS A 51 18.73 55.39 0.99
CA LYS A 51 17.68 54.91 1.91
C LYS A 51 17.06 53.60 1.43
N ARG A 52 16.82 53.45 0.13
CA ARG A 52 16.26 52.23 -0.46
C ARG A 52 17.24 51.07 -0.32
N LYS A 53 18.52 51.28 -0.60
CA LYS A 53 19.58 50.28 -0.37
C LYS A 53 19.69 49.89 1.10
N LEU A 54 19.65 50.84 2.03
CA LEU A 54 19.68 50.55 3.46
C LEU A 54 18.49 49.68 3.90
N PHE A 55 17.28 50.00 3.43
CA PHE A 55 16.10 49.15 3.69
C PHE A 55 16.25 47.75 3.10
N THR A 56 16.79 47.62 1.88
CA THR A 56 17.07 46.31 1.28
C THR A 56 18.08 45.53 2.09
N TYR A 57 19.15 46.17 2.59
CA TYR A 57 20.10 45.49 3.47
C TYR A 57 19.48 45.08 4.81
N ILE A 58 18.61 45.90 5.40
CA ILE A 58 17.89 45.53 6.63
C ILE A 58 16.97 44.33 6.38
N VAL A 59 16.25 44.29 5.25
CA VAL A 59 15.39 43.15 4.90
C VAL A 59 16.23 41.89 4.68
N ILE A 60 17.32 41.98 3.92
CA ILE A 60 18.24 40.85 3.70
C ILE A 60 18.82 40.38 5.04
N TRP A 61 19.27 41.28 5.91
CA TRP A 61 19.77 40.93 7.24
C TRP A 61 18.68 40.34 8.13
N SER A 62 17.44 40.82 8.07
CA SER A 62 16.34 40.24 8.83
C SER A 62 16.01 38.82 8.36
N VAL A 63 16.10 38.55 7.05
CA VAL A 63 15.93 37.20 6.49
C VAL A 63 17.10 36.29 6.87
N PHE A 64 18.34 36.78 6.80
CA PHE A 64 19.51 36.01 7.24
C PHE A 64 19.49 35.73 8.75
N LEU A 65 19.10 36.71 9.56
CA LEU A 65 19.05 36.58 11.02
C LEU A 65 17.87 35.70 11.44
N SER A 66 16.71 35.79 10.78
CA SER A 66 15.60 34.85 10.99
C SER A 66 15.99 33.45 10.53
N SER A 67 16.74 33.32 9.44
CA SER A 67 17.28 32.03 9.00
C SER A 67 18.25 31.45 10.03
N LEU A 68 19.10 32.27 10.65
CA LEU A 68 20.04 31.83 11.70
C LEU A 68 19.35 31.50 13.04
N LEU A 69 18.33 32.28 13.43
CA LEU A 69 17.56 32.04 14.65
C LEU A 69 16.59 30.85 14.51
N LEU A 70 16.18 30.53 13.28
CA LEU A 70 15.40 29.33 12.95
C LEU A 70 16.28 28.17 12.48
N TYR A 71 17.59 28.36 12.35
CA TYR A 71 18.57 27.29 12.14
C TYR A 71 18.78 26.56 13.46
N SER A 72 17.77 25.78 13.85
CA SER A 72 17.98 24.72 14.83
C SER A 72 18.92 23.70 14.18
N PRO A 73 20.10 23.39 14.76
CA PRO A 73 20.91 22.30 14.25
C PRO A 73 20.04 21.04 14.17
N GLN A 74 20.16 20.30 13.05
CA GLN A 74 19.41 19.09 12.71
C GLN A 74 19.59 17.90 13.69
N THR A 75 20.03 18.16 14.93
CA THR A 75 20.21 17.16 15.98
C THR A 75 19.18 17.27 17.11
N ASN A 76 18.31 18.29 17.12
CA ASN A 76 17.14 18.29 18.00
C ASN A 76 15.97 17.64 17.28
N VAL A 77 16.00 16.31 17.24
CA VAL A 77 14.78 15.52 17.06
C VAL A 77 13.89 15.88 18.24
N LEU A 78 12.86 16.70 18.01
CA LEU A 78 11.72 16.74 18.93
C LEU A 78 11.07 15.37 18.79
N SER A 79 11.56 14.41 19.58
CA SER A 79 11.03 13.07 19.65
C SER A 79 9.55 13.21 19.96
N ALA A 80 8.71 12.61 19.11
CA ALA A 80 7.31 12.41 19.46
C ALA A 80 7.29 11.76 20.86
N THR A 81 6.39 12.23 21.72
CA THR A 81 6.22 11.81 23.12
C THR A 81 6.62 10.34 23.34
N GLY A 82 7.60 10.15 24.22
CA GLY A 82 8.44 8.95 24.31
C GLY A 82 7.69 7.63 24.43
N VAL A 83 7.57 6.94 23.29
CA VAL A 83 7.25 5.52 23.21
C VAL A 83 8.25 4.76 24.11
N PRO A 84 7.79 3.85 24.98
CA PRO A 84 8.71 3.09 25.83
C PRO A 84 9.70 2.29 24.97
N GLU A 85 10.96 2.23 25.38
CA GLU A 85 12.00 1.44 24.72
C GLU A 85 12.13 0.09 25.43
N ILE A 86 12.42 -0.96 24.67
CA ILE A 86 12.73 -2.30 25.17
C ILE A 86 13.90 -2.88 24.38
N SER A 87 14.86 -3.50 25.07
CA SER A 87 16.00 -4.20 24.44
C SER A 87 16.32 -5.51 25.17
N MET A 88 16.71 -6.54 24.41
CA MET A 88 17.13 -7.83 24.93
C MET A 88 18.65 -7.85 25.15
N ASN A 89 19.09 -8.35 26.31
CA ASN A 89 20.51 -8.55 26.63
C ASN A 89 20.91 -10.02 26.48
N THR A 90 20.07 -10.94 26.96
CA THR A 90 20.32 -12.39 26.88
C THR A 90 19.01 -13.15 26.72
N PRO A 91 19.04 -14.31 26.03
CA PRO A 91 20.17 -14.83 25.26
C PRO A 91 20.36 -14.13 23.91
N ASP A 92 21.45 -14.44 23.22
CA ASP A 92 21.61 -14.04 21.81
C ASP A 92 20.49 -14.65 20.95
N GLU A 93 20.10 -13.95 19.90
CA GLU A 93 19.11 -14.44 18.93
C GLU A 93 19.53 -15.80 18.34
N GLY A 94 18.65 -16.79 18.42
CA GLY A 94 18.91 -18.14 17.93
C GLY A 94 19.70 -19.04 18.88
N ALA A 95 19.88 -18.65 20.14
CA ALA A 95 20.54 -19.48 21.14
C ALA A 95 19.88 -20.86 21.29
N VAL A 96 20.69 -21.87 21.62
CA VAL A 96 20.25 -23.26 21.81
C VAL A 96 20.49 -23.67 23.26
N PHE A 97 19.43 -24.10 23.94
CA PHE A 97 19.44 -24.52 25.33
C PHE A 97 19.25 -26.04 25.44
N ASN A 98 19.99 -26.65 26.36
CA ASN A 98 19.88 -28.08 26.69
C ASN A 98 19.03 -28.33 27.96
N VAL A 99 18.30 -27.31 28.38
CA VAL A 99 17.42 -27.26 29.56
C VAL A 99 16.10 -26.62 29.16
N SER A 100 15.00 -27.06 29.76
CA SER A 100 13.64 -26.55 29.46
C SER A 100 13.39 -25.16 30.05
N THR A 101 14.00 -24.85 31.19
CA THR A 101 13.88 -23.54 31.82
C THR A 101 14.87 -22.56 31.19
N VAL A 102 14.36 -21.54 30.51
CA VAL A 102 15.17 -20.50 29.86
C VAL A 102 14.99 -19.18 30.60
N GLU A 103 16.11 -18.51 30.89
CA GLU A 103 16.13 -17.17 31.48
C GLU A 103 16.49 -16.13 30.43
N LEU A 104 15.64 -15.12 30.32
CA LEU A 104 15.77 -14.00 29.41
C LEU A 104 15.97 -12.73 30.22
N THR A 105 16.88 -11.86 29.78
CA THR A 105 17.12 -10.58 30.44
C THR A 105 17.16 -9.45 29.42
N GLY A 106 16.76 -8.26 29.84
CA GLY A 106 16.73 -7.08 29.00
C GLY A 106 16.60 -5.79 29.79
N LYS A 107 16.40 -4.69 29.07
CA LYS A 107 16.18 -3.36 29.62
C LYS A 107 14.93 -2.72 29.04
N ILE A 108 14.25 -1.93 29.87
CA ILE A 108 13.14 -1.08 29.47
C ILE A 108 13.37 0.36 29.94
N SER A 109 12.91 1.34 29.17
CA SER A 109 12.97 2.75 29.55
C SER A 109 11.76 3.50 28.99
N SER A 110 11.43 4.65 29.57
CA SER A 110 10.44 5.57 29.02
C SER A 110 10.77 6.99 29.49
N GLU A 111 10.62 7.97 28.59
CA GLU A 111 10.80 9.38 28.94
C GLU A 111 9.61 9.94 29.74
N SER A 112 8.43 9.33 29.63
CA SER A 112 7.16 9.81 30.20
C SER A 112 6.72 9.05 31.46
N THR A 113 7.24 7.85 31.65
CA THR A 113 6.79 6.90 32.67
C THR A 113 7.97 6.38 33.47
N THR A 114 7.88 6.49 34.79
CA THR A 114 8.92 5.98 35.69
C THR A 114 8.98 4.45 35.61
N PRO A 115 10.16 3.83 35.79
CA PRO A 115 10.32 2.41 35.49
C PRO A 115 9.44 1.45 36.31
N ASP A 116 8.99 1.89 37.50
CA ASP A 116 8.06 1.17 38.38
C ASP A 116 6.61 1.12 37.86
N LEU A 117 6.27 2.00 36.91
CA LEU A 117 4.96 2.07 36.28
C LEU A 117 4.93 1.41 34.88
N LEU A 118 6.07 0.89 34.41
CA LEU A 118 6.13 0.13 33.17
C LEU A 118 5.61 -1.30 33.41
N THR A 119 4.84 -1.79 32.46
CA THR A 119 4.33 -3.17 32.48
C THR A 119 4.91 -3.96 31.33
N ILE A 120 5.35 -5.19 31.60
CA ILE A 120 5.80 -6.13 30.55
C ILE A 120 4.76 -7.25 30.41
N LYS A 121 4.39 -7.55 29.17
CA LYS A 121 3.66 -8.77 28.80
C LYS A 121 4.54 -9.65 27.91
N VAL A 122 4.47 -10.96 28.11
CA VAL A 122 5.25 -11.95 27.36
C VAL A 122 4.30 -12.89 26.64
N PHE A 123 4.51 -13.05 25.34
CA PHE A 123 3.74 -13.97 24.50
C PHE A 123 4.67 -14.98 23.85
N GLU A 124 4.25 -16.24 23.82
CA GLU A 124 4.97 -17.33 23.16
C GLU A 124 4.30 -17.70 21.84
N GLN A 125 5.08 -17.79 20.78
CA GLN A 125 4.65 -18.32 19.49
C GLN A 125 5.49 -19.54 19.11
N LEU A 126 4.80 -20.66 18.88
CA LEU A 126 5.42 -21.88 18.38
C LEU A 126 5.49 -21.86 16.84
N PRO A 127 6.62 -22.26 16.24
CA PRO A 127 6.75 -22.31 14.79
C PRO A 127 5.78 -23.33 14.18
N GLY A 128 5.02 -22.88 13.18
CA GLY A 128 4.01 -23.70 12.49
C GLY A 128 2.67 -23.75 13.21
N ASP A 129 2.54 -23.15 14.39
CA ASP A 129 1.25 -22.97 15.02
C ASP A 129 0.54 -21.73 14.42
N SER A 130 -0.65 -21.95 13.88
CA SER A 130 -1.52 -20.88 13.36
C SER A 130 -2.36 -20.23 14.46
N GLU A 131 -2.26 -20.74 15.68
CA GLU A 131 -2.90 -20.15 16.85
C GLU A 131 -2.23 -18.84 17.28
N GLN A 132 -2.93 -18.06 18.12
CA GLN A 132 -2.39 -16.80 18.60
C GLN A 132 -1.17 -17.07 19.50
N PRO A 133 -0.22 -16.12 19.54
CA PRO A 133 0.80 -16.13 20.58
C PRO A 133 0.14 -16.29 21.96
N LYS A 134 0.54 -17.32 22.70
CA LYS A 134 0.01 -17.64 24.03
C LYS A 134 0.57 -16.63 25.02
N GLU A 135 -0.28 -15.85 25.69
CA GLU A 135 0.17 -14.96 26.77
C GLU A 135 0.69 -15.82 27.92
N MET A 136 1.99 -15.71 28.20
CA MET A 136 2.68 -16.50 29.23
C MET A 136 3.25 -15.65 30.36
N THR A 137 2.90 -14.35 30.41
CA THR A 137 3.36 -13.40 31.45
C THR A 137 3.24 -13.96 32.87
N LEU A 138 2.17 -14.71 33.15
CA LEU A 138 1.89 -15.32 34.46
C LEU A 138 2.43 -16.75 34.62
N ASP A 139 2.76 -17.42 33.53
CA ASP A 139 3.30 -18.78 33.54
C ASP A 139 4.80 -18.76 33.93
N GLY A 140 5.50 -17.67 33.63
CA GLY A 140 6.89 -17.45 34.02
C GLY A 140 7.07 -16.60 35.28
N LYS A 141 8.33 -16.44 35.68
CA LYS A 141 8.78 -15.54 36.74
C LYS A 141 9.33 -14.27 36.10
N LEU A 142 8.47 -13.26 35.93
CA LEU A 142 8.87 -11.92 35.52
C LEU A 142 9.32 -11.11 36.74
N SER A 143 10.51 -10.50 36.67
CA SER A 143 11.03 -9.56 37.66
C SER A 143 11.50 -8.29 36.97
N ILE A 144 11.08 -7.13 37.48
CA ILE A 144 11.50 -5.82 37.00
C ILE A 144 12.27 -5.15 38.14
N THR A 145 13.49 -4.69 37.88
CA THR A 145 14.36 -4.00 38.84
C THR A 145 14.54 -2.54 38.40
N PRO A 146 13.75 -1.61 38.97
CA PRO A 146 13.85 -0.19 38.64
C PRO A 146 15.22 0.39 38.94
N LYS A 147 15.68 1.29 38.07
CA LYS A 147 16.82 2.20 38.24
C LYS A 147 16.33 3.63 38.05
N ASP A 148 17.24 4.60 37.98
CA ASP A 148 16.91 6.02 37.91
C ASP A 148 16.08 6.39 36.65
N LYS A 149 16.48 5.88 35.47
CA LYS A 149 15.84 6.22 34.17
C LYS A 149 15.37 5.01 33.35
N ASP A 150 15.74 3.82 33.78
CA ASP A 150 15.45 2.56 33.11
C ASP A 150 15.10 1.49 34.17
N ALA A 151 14.66 0.32 33.73
CA ALA A 151 14.62 -0.88 34.56
C ALA A 151 15.28 -2.03 33.81
N ASP A 152 16.01 -2.86 34.54
CA ASP A 152 16.36 -4.19 34.03
C ASP A 152 15.16 -5.10 34.26
N PHE A 153 14.89 -6.01 33.32
CA PHE A 153 13.93 -7.08 33.54
C PHE A 153 14.59 -8.44 33.36
N SER A 154 14.09 -9.44 34.09
CA SER A 154 14.34 -10.84 33.84
C SER A 154 13.03 -11.61 33.74
N TYR A 155 12.99 -12.58 32.84
CA TYR A 155 11.87 -13.49 32.66
C TYR A 155 12.39 -14.92 32.58
N SER A 156 11.89 -15.79 33.46
CA SER A 156 12.23 -17.21 33.46
C SER A 156 10.98 -18.05 33.27
N GLY A 157 10.97 -18.90 32.24
CA GLY A 157 9.84 -19.78 31.91
C GLY A 157 10.31 -21.18 31.53
N ASP A 158 9.41 -22.15 31.65
CA ASP A 158 9.61 -23.52 31.16
C ASP A 158 9.05 -23.66 29.75
N PHE A 159 9.88 -24.16 28.84
CA PHE A 159 9.58 -24.31 27.42
C PHE A 159 9.65 -25.77 27.01
N SER A 160 8.78 -26.16 26.08
CA SER A 160 8.82 -27.50 25.46
C SER A 160 10.06 -27.68 24.60
N GLU A 161 10.31 -28.90 24.12
CA GLU A 161 11.36 -29.12 23.13
C GLU A 161 10.94 -28.51 21.78
N GLY A 162 11.86 -27.79 21.14
CA GLY A 162 11.64 -27.17 19.84
C GLY A 162 12.11 -25.72 19.75
N PRO A 163 11.85 -25.06 18.62
CA PRO A 163 12.11 -23.64 18.46
C PRO A 163 10.96 -22.83 19.10
N HIS A 164 11.30 -21.70 19.71
CA HIS A 164 10.37 -20.78 20.37
C HIS A 164 10.67 -19.36 19.93
N THR A 165 9.61 -18.55 19.77
CA THR A 165 9.72 -17.10 19.61
C THR A 165 8.88 -16.43 20.68
N LEU A 166 9.51 -15.60 21.51
CA LEU A 166 8.83 -14.80 22.53
C LEU A 166 8.73 -13.35 22.09
N THR A 167 7.56 -12.74 22.24
CA THR A 167 7.36 -11.31 22.06
C THR A 167 7.15 -10.65 23.43
N PHE A 168 8.01 -9.70 23.76
CA PHE A 168 7.91 -8.88 24.96
C PHE A 168 7.30 -7.54 24.60
N PHE A 169 6.16 -7.20 25.22
CA PHE A 169 5.55 -5.87 25.10
C PHE A 169 5.81 -5.07 26.35
N VAL A 170 6.44 -3.90 26.22
CA VAL A 170 6.48 -2.89 27.29
C VAL A 170 5.36 -1.89 27.06
N THR A 171 4.58 -1.58 28.10
CA THR A 171 3.50 -0.59 28.04
C THR A 171 3.66 0.42 29.16
N ASP A 172 3.54 1.69 28.79
CA ASP A 172 3.61 2.81 29.72
C ASP A 172 2.27 3.08 30.43
N LYS A 173 2.25 4.04 31.36
CA LYS A 173 1.04 4.35 32.16
C LYS A 173 -0.12 4.91 31.33
N ASP A 174 0.18 5.46 30.15
CA ASP A 174 -0.78 6.09 29.24
C ASP A 174 -1.29 5.07 28.18
N GLY A 175 -0.77 3.83 28.23
CA GLY A 175 -1.15 2.73 27.35
C GLY A 175 -0.41 2.73 26.02
N VAL A 176 0.70 3.48 25.90
CA VAL A 176 1.59 3.43 24.74
C VAL A 176 2.51 2.22 24.91
N SER A 177 2.61 1.40 23.85
CA SER A 177 3.36 0.14 23.91
C SER A 177 4.44 0.05 22.85
N ASN A 178 5.45 -0.75 23.12
CA ASN A 178 6.48 -1.16 22.16
C ASN A 178 6.83 -2.63 22.39
N SER A 179 7.47 -3.28 21.42
CA SER A 179 7.77 -4.72 21.53
C SER A 179 9.14 -5.12 20.97
N VAL A 180 9.68 -6.23 21.49
CA VAL A 180 10.84 -6.92 20.93
C VAL A 180 10.58 -8.42 20.88
N ASP A 181 11.05 -9.06 19.81
CA ASP A 181 11.00 -10.50 19.64
C ASP A 181 12.33 -11.15 20.03
N GLN A 182 12.27 -12.33 20.64
CA GLN A 182 13.43 -13.14 20.97
C GLN A 182 13.18 -14.60 20.57
N SER A 183 14.03 -15.12 19.70
CA SER A 183 13.96 -16.53 19.27
C SER A 183 15.08 -17.38 19.87
N PHE A 184 14.76 -18.60 20.25
CA PHE A 184 15.72 -19.61 20.75
C PHE A 184 15.20 -21.03 20.49
N THR A 185 16.02 -22.05 20.75
CA THR A 185 15.65 -23.47 20.63
C THR A 185 15.97 -24.21 21.91
N VAL A 186 15.02 -25.02 22.39
CA VAL A 186 15.22 -25.94 23.52
C VAL A 186 15.40 -27.35 22.98
N ARG A 187 16.43 -28.05 23.48
CA ARG A 187 16.72 -29.46 23.19
C ARG A 187 16.65 -30.24 24.49
N THR A 188 15.90 -31.34 24.47
CA THR A 188 15.90 -32.27 25.60
C THR A 188 17.21 -33.04 25.58
N THR A 189 18.03 -32.90 26.61
CA THR A 189 19.17 -33.81 26.80
C THR A 189 18.61 -35.18 27.12
N VAL A 190 18.57 -36.06 26.11
CA VAL A 190 18.31 -37.48 26.32
C VAL A 190 19.36 -37.96 27.31
N THR A 191 18.95 -38.18 28.55
CA THR A 191 19.82 -38.78 29.56
C THR A 191 20.17 -40.16 29.03
N GLU A 192 21.40 -40.32 28.54
CA GLU A 192 21.94 -41.63 28.17
C GLU A 192 21.87 -42.53 29.40
N ARG A 193 20.84 -43.36 29.43
CA ARG A 193 20.68 -44.43 30.41
C ARG A 193 21.76 -45.45 30.08
N ASN A 194 22.90 -45.35 30.77
CA ASN A 194 24.04 -46.27 30.72
C ASN A 194 23.58 -47.73 30.52
N LYS A 195 23.70 -48.25 29.29
CA LYS A 195 23.51 -49.66 28.98
C LYS A 195 24.90 -50.32 28.95
N VAL A 196 25.25 -50.87 30.11
CA VAL A 196 26.43 -51.70 30.32
C VAL A 196 26.26 -53.03 29.58
N THR A 197 27.15 -53.29 28.61
CA THR A 197 27.77 -54.58 28.23
C THR A 197 26.88 -55.72 27.71
N GLN A 198 27.10 -56.20 26.46
CA GLN A 198 27.95 -57.38 26.11
C GLN A 198 27.70 -57.92 24.68
N SER A 199 28.76 -58.53 24.12
CA SER A 199 28.85 -59.43 22.94
C SER A 199 29.09 -58.75 21.58
N ALA A 200 30.31 -58.73 21.03
CA ALA A 200 31.20 -59.81 20.57
C ALA A 200 30.73 -60.47 19.25
N ALA A 201 31.46 -60.09 18.18
CA ALA A 201 31.91 -60.83 17.00
C ALA A 201 31.02 -61.91 16.37
N LEU A 202 30.75 -61.74 15.07
CA LEU A 202 31.13 -62.72 14.04
C LEU A 202 31.11 -62.09 12.64
N ASN A 203 32.24 -62.25 11.96
CA ASN A 203 32.40 -62.13 10.51
C ASN A 203 31.54 -63.17 9.80
N GLU A 204 30.97 -62.84 8.64
CA GLU A 204 31.15 -63.69 7.46
C GLU A 204 30.86 -62.95 6.15
N THR A 205 31.64 -63.35 5.16
CA THR A 205 31.83 -62.81 3.82
C THR A 205 31.15 -63.75 2.83
N VAL A 206 30.28 -63.28 1.93
CA VAL A 206 30.00 -63.97 0.65
C VAL A 206 29.69 -62.95 -0.45
N ASP A 207 30.41 -63.12 -1.55
CA ASP A 207 30.45 -62.39 -2.84
C ASP A 207 29.36 -62.91 -3.82
N PRO A 208 29.22 -62.47 -5.10
CA PRO A 208 27.93 -62.23 -5.74
C PRO A 208 27.68 -63.21 -6.88
N SER A 209 26.47 -63.25 -7.45
CA SER A 209 26.23 -63.73 -8.83
C SER A 209 24.79 -63.47 -9.33
N GLN A 210 24.74 -62.77 -10.47
CA GLN A 210 23.76 -62.64 -11.59
C GLN A 210 22.76 -63.80 -11.87
N PRO A 211 21.84 -63.70 -12.90
CA PRO A 211 21.44 -62.56 -13.76
C PRO A 211 19.91 -62.40 -14.05
N SER A 212 19.61 -61.22 -14.62
CA SER A 212 18.59 -60.83 -15.62
C SER A 212 17.44 -61.76 -16.03
N THR A 213 16.25 -61.18 -16.13
CA THR A 213 15.27 -61.53 -17.18
C THR A 213 14.64 -60.27 -17.76
N LYS A 214 14.69 -60.20 -19.10
CA LYS A 214 14.02 -59.21 -19.96
C LYS A 214 12.54 -59.59 -20.10
N GLU A 215 11.66 -58.59 -20.19
CA GLU A 215 10.42 -58.70 -20.96
C GLU A 215 10.03 -57.33 -21.57
N GLU A 216 10.13 -57.27 -22.90
CA GLU A 216 9.35 -56.45 -23.85
C GLU A 216 7.90 -56.98 -23.86
N ALA A 217 6.81 -56.29 -24.23
CA ALA A 217 6.52 -54.96 -24.75
C ALA A 217 4.98 -54.74 -24.75
N THR A 218 4.58 -53.49 -25.01
CA THR A 218 3.34 -53.04 -25.69
C THR A 218 1.98 -53.16 -24.98
N SER A 219 1.35 -52.01 -24.66
CA SER A 219 0.21 -51.46 -25.45
C SER A 219 -0.67 -50.47 -24.68
N GLN A 220 -1.00 -49.39 -25.40
CA GLN A 220 -2.28 -48.66 -25.41
C GLN A 220 -2.59 -47.63 -24.29
N SER A 221 -2.29 -46.40 -24.70
CA SER A 221 -2.94 -45.13 -24.35
C SER A 221 -4.47 -45.24 -24.25
N ALA A 222 -4.98 -44.89 -23.08
CA ALA A 222 -6.33 -44.38 -22.90
C ALA A 222 -6.21 -43.03 -22.19
N ALA A 223 -6.74 -41.98 -22.84
CA ALA A 223 -6.84 -40.65 -22.29
C ALA A 223 -7.76 -40.67 -21.04
N SER A 224 -7.16 -40.61 -19.87
CA SER A 224 -7.88 -40.39 -18.61
C SER A 224 -8.18 -38.91 -18.46
N THR A 225 -9.47 -38.61 -18.40
CA THR A 225 -10.05 -37.32 -17.98
C THR A 225 -9.44 -36.89 -16.64
N PRO A 226 -9.15 -35.60 -16.40
CA PRO A 226 -8.56 -35.16 -15.14
C PRO A 226 -9.53 -35.48 -13.99
N GLY A 227 -9.12 -36.41 -13.14
CA GLY A 227 -9.83 -36.74 -11.91
C GLY A 227 -9.87 -35.52 -11.01
N THR A 228 -11.07 -35.03 -10.75
CA THR A 228 -11.38 -34.16 -9.62
C THR A 228 -10.87 -34.86 -8.36
N MET A 229 -9.78 -34.36 -7.78
CA MET A 229 -9.32 -34.77 -6.45
C MET A 229 -10.37 -34.29 -5.45
N GLN A 230 -11.35 -35.15 -5.21
CA GLN A 230 -12.38 -34.96 -4.20
C GLN A 230 -11.83 -35.60 -2.92
N THR A 231 -11.04 -34.83 -2.18
CA THR A 231 -10.81 -35.08 -0.75
C THR A 231 -12.18 -35.10 -0.07
N SER A 232 -12.40 -36.08 0.80
CA SER A 232 -13.60 -36.21 1.61
C SER A 232 -13.82 -34.91 2.39
N ILE A 233 -14.79 -34.13 1.93
CA ILE A 233 -15.29 -32.94 2.62
C ILE A 233 -16.04 -33.48 3.84
N GLU A 234 -15.34 -33.63 4.97
CA GLU A 234 -15.98 -33.55 6.29
C GLU A 234 -16.90 -32.33 6.25
N GLU A 235 -18.15 -32.47 6.70
CA GLU A 235 -19.16 -31.40 6.71
C GLU A 235 -18.54 -30.13 7.28
N ASN A 236 -18.09 -29.28 6.37
CA ASN A 236 -17.24 -28.15 6.63
C ASN A 236 -18.18 -27.10 7.19
N ARG A 237 -18.45 -27.16 8.50
CA ARG A 237 -19.21 -26.11 9.16
C ARG A 237 -18.51 -24.79 8.84
N ASN A 238 -19.29 -23.80 8.46
CA ASN A 238 -18.73 -22.63 7.81
C ASN A 238 -18.16 -21.71 8.90
N ARG A 239 -16.83 -21.72 9.06
CA ARG A 239 -16.13 -20.67 9.83
C ARG A 239 -16.63 -19.28 9.40
N PRO A 240 -16.59 -18.27 10.29
CA PRO A 240 -17.04 -16.94 9.94
C PRO A 240 -16.21 -16.38 8.79
N TYR A 241 -16.85 -15.59 7.92
CA TYR A 241 -16.17 -14.98 6.78
C TYR A 241 -16.67 -13.57 6.49
N MET A 242 -15.78 -12.72 5.97
CA MET A 242 -16.13 -11.35 5.58
C MET A 242 -16.74 -11.38 4.18
N ALA A 243 -18.05 -11.20 4.09
CA ALA A 243 -18.76 -11.18 2.82
C ALA A 243 -18.57 -9.86 2.06
N LYS A 244 -18.59 -8.73 2.77
CA LYS A 244 -18.39 -7.39 2.21
C LYS A 244 -17.71 -6.46 3.20
N MET A 245 -16.92 -5.51 2.67
CA MET A 245 -16.48 -4.34 3.40
C MET A 245 -16.64 -3.09 2.54
N TYR A 246 -17.26 -2.06 3.11
CA TYR A 246 -17.50 -0.78 2.45
C TYR A 246 -17.01 0.37 3.31
N LEU A 247 -16.57 1.44 2.66
CA LEU A 247 -16.46 2.76 3.23
C LEU A 247 -17.77 3.49 2.92
N ILE A 248 -18.46 3.93 3.96
CA ILE A 248 -19.80 4.51 3.84
C ILE A 248 -19.89 5.88 4.53
N PRO A 249 -20.78 6.76 4.06
CA PRO A 249 -21.12 7.97 4.81
C PRO A 249 -21.60 7.65 6.23
N LYS A 250 -21.20 8.46 7.21
CA LYS A 250 -21.73 8.32 8.58
C LYS A 250 -23.26 8.47 8.59
N GLY A 251 -23.95 7.50 9.20
CA GLY A 251 -25.42 7.48 9.29
C GLY A 251 -26.13 6.71 8.17
N SER A 252 -25.41 6.24 7.14
CA SER A 252 -25.99 5.44 6.05
C SER A 252 -25.99 3.94 6.33
N GLU A 253 -25.54 3.49 7.51
CA GLU A 253 -25.41 2.06 7.82
C GLU A 253 -26.72 1.27 7.74
N LYS A 254 -27.85 1.94 7.98
CA LYS A 254 -29.19 1.32 7.90
C LYS A 254 -29.68 1.09 6.47
N LEU A 255 -29.00 1.67 5.48
CA LEU A 255 -29.35 1.46 4.08
C LEU A 255 -28.86 0.09 3.60
N TYR A 256 -27.79 -0.45 4.19
CA TYR A 256 -27.24 -1.74 3.82
C TYR A 256 -28.19 -2.89 4.19
N ASP A 257 -28.55 -3.66 3.19
CA ASP A 257 -29.36 -4.87 3.33
C ASP A 257 -28.63 -6.08 2.71
N PRO A 258 -27.95 -6.92 3.51
CA PRO A 258 -27.23 -8.08 3.00
C PRO A 258 -28.13 -9.14 2.34
N THR A 259 -29.46 -9.05 2.48
CA THR A 259 -30.40 -9.97 1.82
C THR A 259 -30.66 -9.58 0.36
N ASP A 260 -30.46 -8.31 -0.01
CA ASP A 260 -30.61 -7.82 -1.38
C ASP A 260 -29.33 -8.04 -2.19
N THR A 261 -29.10 -9.30 -2.55
CA THR A 261 -27.93 -9.73 -3.33
C THR A 261 -27.86 -9.16 -4.75
N LYS A 262 -28.96 -8.59 -5.27
CA LYS A 262 -29.01 -7.99 -6.60
C LYS A 262 -28.67 -6.50 -6.59
N ARG A 263 -28.66 -5.87 -5.41
CA ARG A 263 -28.40 -4.45 -5.28
C ARG A 263 -26.93 -4.15 -5.42
N ASP A 264 -26.63 -3.25 -6.35
CA ASP A 264 -25.32 -2.66 -6.49
C ASP A 264 -25.18 -1.50 -5.51
N TRP A 265 -24.62 -1.80 -4.34
CA TRP A 265 -24.42 -0.83 -3.25
C TRP A 265 -23.52 0.34 -3.64
N THR A 266 -22.67 0.20 -4.67
CA THR A 266 -21.80 1.29 -5.10
C THR A 266 -22.60 2.51 -5.51
N LYS A 267 -23.75 2.32 -6.16
CA LYS A 267 -24.69 3.36 -6.58
C LYS A 267 -25.29 4.17 -5.43
N GLU A 268 -25.22 3.67 -4.21
CA GLU A 268 -25.70 4.32 -2.98
C GLU A 268 -24.56 5.03 -2.21
N HIS A 269 -23.45 5.32 -2.90
CA HIS A 269 -22.23 5.91 -2.34
C HIS A 269 -21.44 5.00 -1.39
N PHE A 270 -21.66 3.68 -1.45
CA PHE A 270 -20.85 2.71 -0.71
C PHE A 270 -19.60 2.41 -1.52
N LEU A 271 -18.47 2.93 -1.05
CA LEU A 271 -17.21 2.71 -1.73
C LEU A 271 -16.66 1.35 -1.30
N PRO A 272 -16.25 0.46 -2.22
CA PRO A 272 -15.54 -0.76 -1.84
C PRO A 272 -14.28 -0.37 -1.05
N ALA A 273 -13.92 -1.10 0.01
CA ALA A 273 -12.83 -0.66 0.88
C ALA A 273 -11.41 -0.84 0.29
N GLU A 274 -11.26 -1.59 -0.80
CA GLU A 274 -9.96 -1.94 -1.40
C GLU A 274 -9.41 -0.86 -2.33
N ASP A 275 -8.21 -0.36 -2.01
CA ASP A 275 -7.38 0.54 -2.83
C ASP A 275 -8.10 1.81 -3.32
N MET A 276 -9.09 2.26 -2.56
CA MET A 276 -9.77 3.51 -2.87
C MET A 276 -8.85 4.67 -2.60
N THR A 277 -8.64 5.48 -3.64
CA THR A 277 -8.12 6.83 -3.47
C THR A 277 -9.30 7.79 -3.27
N ARG A 278 -9.07 8.89 -2.55
CA ARG A 278 -10.05 9.98 -2.36
C ARG A 278 -11.26 9.63 -1.50
N VAL A 279 -11.07 8.85 -0.45
CA VAL A 279 -12.11 8.55 0.55
C VAL A 279 -12.45 9.82 1.34
N PRO A 280 -13.72 10.25 1.41
CA PRO A 280 -14.07 11.43 2.20
C PRO A 280 -13.79 11.23 3.70
N VAL A 281 -13.29 12.28 4.37
CA VAL A 281 -12.86 12.21 5.78
C VAL A 281 -14.00 11.97 6.79
N GLY A 282 -15.26 12.09 6.36
CA GLY A 282 -16.45 11.82 7.17
C GLY A 282 -17.00 10.40 7.03
N TYR A 283 -16.31 9.51 6.32
CA TYR A 283 -16.74 8.13 6.13
C TYR A 283 -16.39 7.25 7.33
N GLN A 284 -17.13 6.16 7.47
CA GLN A 284 -16.91 5.07 8.42
C GLN A 284 -16.81 3.75 7.66
N ILE A 285 -16.34 2.69 8.33
CA ILE A 285 -16.22 1.36 7.72
C ILE A 285 -17.45 0.54 8.07
N LEU A 286 -18.07 -0.10 7.09
CA LEU A 286 -19.13 -1.11 7.27
C LEU A 286 -18.56 -2.49 6.90
N ILE A 287 -18.80 -3.48 7.74
CA ILE A 287 -18.28 -4.84 7.60
C ILE A 287 -19.43 -5.82 7.75
N ASP A 288 -19.64 -6.66 6.74
CA ASP A 288 -20.61 -7.76 6.76
C ASP A 288 -19.87 -9.07 6.96
N ILE A 289 -20.05 -9.68 8.13
CA ILE A 289 -19.50 -11.00 8.46
C ILE A 289 -20.62 -12.02 8.44
N ARG A 290 -20.40 -13.13 7.77
CA ARG A 290 -21.35 -14.25 7.68
C ARG A 290 -20.87 -15.42 8.51
N SER A 291 -21.77 -16.03 9.26
CA SER A 291 -21.52 -17.21 10.09
C SER A 291 -22.84 -17.93 10.35
N ASP A 292 -22.80 -19.26 10.39
CA ASP A 292 -23.92 -20.12 10.80
C ASP A 292 -24.14 -20.12 12.33
N GLU A 293 -23.10 -19.78 13.07
CA GLU A 293 -23.09 -19.68 14.53
C GLU A 293 -22.87 -18.23 15.00
N SER A 294 -22.97 -18.00 16.32
CA SER A 294 -22.68 -16.68 16.91
C SER A 294 -21.18 -16.40 16.91
N LEU A 295 -20.79 -15.15 16.65
CA LEU A 295 -19.40 -14.73 16.66
C LEU A 295 -18.89 -14.50 18.09
N SER A 296 -17.68 -15.00 18.39
CA SER A 296 -16.96 -14.63 19.61
C SER A 296 -16.54 -13.15 19.56
N LYS A 297 -16.70 -12.44 20.69
CA LYS A 297 -16.36 -10.99 20.82
C LYS A 297 -15.25 -10.75 21.84
N THR A 298 -14.23 -11.59 21.83
CA THR A 298 -13.13 -11.49 22.80
C THR A 298 -12.14 -10.38 22.44
N GLN A 299 -12.18 -9.86 21.22
CA GLN A 299 -11.25 -8.84 20.71
C GLN A 299 -11.96 -7.85 19.77
N PRO A 300 -11.35 -6.69 19.48
CA PRO A 300 -11.81 -5.79 18.43
C PRO A 300 -11.92 -6.51 17.09
N LEU A 301 -12.98 -6.22 16.35
CA LEU A 301 -13.24 -6.71 15.01
C LEU A 301 -12.15 -6.30 14.02
N ILE A 302 -11.68 -5.06 14.12
CA ILE A 302 -10.63 -4.56 13.24
C ILE A 302 -9.53 -3.80 14.00
N THR A 303 -8.32 -3.88 13.46
CA THR A 303 -7.23 -2.96 13.79
C THR A 303 -7.12 -1.93 12.68
N PHE A 304 -7.12 -0.66 13.06
CA PHE A 304 -7.11 0.46 12.13
C PHE A 304 -5.80 1.23 12.28
N PHE A 305 -5.04 1.38 11.20
CA PHE A 305 -3.72 1.99 11.23
C PHE A 305 -3.72 3.29 10.41
N GLY A 306 -3.32 4.39 11.06
CA GLY A 306 -3.13 5.70 10.42
C GLY A 306 -1.80 5.84 9.68
N GLU A 307 -1.45 7.07 9.32
CA GLU A 307 -0.19 7.39 8.63
C GLU A 307 1.01 6.83 9.40
N HIS A 308 1.79 5.97 8.73
CA HIS A 308 2.98 5.26 9.24
C HIS A 308 2.76 4.00 10.07
N GLY A 309 1.51 3.54 10.28
CA GLY A 309 1.26 2.31 11.01
C GLY A 309 1.79 2.32 12.45
N LYS A 310 2.06 3.50 13.00
CA LYS A 310 2.81 3.64 14.25
C LYS A 310 1.97 3.53 15.51
N ASP A 311 0.65 3.63 15.43
CA ASP A 311 -0.25 3.28 16.52
C ASP A 311 -1.59 2.90 15.88
N GLY A 312 -2.20 1.79 16.30
CA GLY A 312 -3.57 1.48 15.89
C GLY A 312 -4.48 2.61 16.37
N GLU A 313 -5.07 3.40 15.46
CA GLU A 313 -6.00 4.43 15.88
C GLU A 313 -7.22 3.74 16.51
N LYS A 314 -7.59 4.21 17.70
CA LYS A 314 -8.76 3.70 18.41
C LYS A 314 -10.03 4.07 17.63
N GLY A 315 -11.00 3.17 17.66
CA GLY A 315 -12.30 3.36 17.05
C GLY A 315 -13.39 2.64 17.85
N LYS A 316 -14.63 2.99 17.53
CA LYS A 316 -15.81 2.37 18.13
C LYS A 316 -16.45 1.44 17.13
N GLU A 317 -16.52 0.17 17.51
CA GLU A 317 -17.26 -0.85 16.79
C GLU A 317 -18.69 -0.90 17.28
N LYS A 318 -19.61 -1.07 16.35
CA LYS A 318 -21.03 -1.19 16.66
C LYS A 318 -21.65 -2.24 15.75
N LEU A 319 -22.20 -3.29 16.35
CA LEU A 319 -23.09 -4.22 15.65
C LEU A 319 -24.39 -3.48 15.33
N ILE A 320 -24.68 -3.31 14.05
CA ILE A 320 -25.85 -2.59 13.54
C ILE A 320 -27.03 -3.54 13.37
N ASN A 321 -26.80 -4.71 12.78
CA ASN A 321 -27.86 -5.66 12.50
C ASN A 321 -27.36 -7.11 12.54
N THR A 322 -28.30 -8.03 12.80
CA THR A 322 -28.10 -9.46 12.61
C THR A 322 -29.28 -9.99 11.80
N LEU A 323 -29.01 -10.52 10.61
CA LEU A 323 -30.01 -10.90 9.63
C LEU A 323 -29.81 -12.35 9.19
N ASP A 324 -30.87 -13.14 9.13
CA ASP A 324 -30.83 -14.46 8.52
C ASP A 324 -30.80 -14.30 6.98
N ILE A 325 -29.80 -14.87 6.31
CA ILE A 325 -29.66 -14.78 4.85
C ILE A 325 -30.26 -16.03 4.18
N SER A 326 -29.62 -17.18 4.39
CA SER A 326 -30.06 -18.48 3.85
C SER A 326 -29.26 -19.62 4.49
N ASN A 327 -29.82 -20.85 4.47
CA ASN A 327 -29.14 -22.07 4.92
C ASN A 327 -28.57 -22.00 6.36
N GLY A 328 -29.26 -21.29 7.25
CA GLY A 328 -28.78 -21.08 8.63
C GLY A 328 -27.65 -20.07 8.77
N ILE A 329 -27.15 -19.48 7.68
CA ILE A 329 -26.13 -18.43 7.70
C ILE A 329 -26.77 -17.10 8.10
N LYS A 330 -26.19 -16.48 9.12
CA LYS A 330 -26.51 -15.14 9.59
C LYS A 330 -25.47 -14.14 9.10
N SER A 331 -25.92 -12.95 8.73
CA SER A 331 -25.09 -11.77 8.49
C SER A 331 -25.04 -10.93 9.77
N PHE A 332 -23.84 -10.62 10.22
CA PHE A 332 -23.52 -9.74 11.32
C PHE A 332 -22.91 -8.46 10.73
N VAL A 333 -23.72 -7.42 10.65
CA VAL A 333 -23.33 -6.14 10.04
C VAL A 333 -22.78 -5.22 11.11
N TYR A 334 -21.49 -4.93 11.04
CA TYR A 334 -20.78 -4.01 11.92
C TYR A 334 -20.48 -2.68 11.23
N THR A 335 -20.37 -1.64 12.03
CA THR A 335 -19.68 -0.41 11.63
C THR A 335 -18.51 -0.14 12.56
N PHE A 336 -17.41 0.35 12.00
CA PHE A 336 -16.30 0.92 12.76
C PHE A 336 -16.21 2.41 12.46
N THR A 337 -16.30 3.22 13.52
CA THR A 337 -16.09 4.67 13.45
C THR A 337 -14.78 5.01 14.16
N PRO A 338 -13.76 5.52 13.45
CA PRO A 338 -12.56 6.05 14.07
C PRO A 338 -12.89 7.11 15.13
N GLU A 339 -12.21 7.09 16.29
CA GLU A 339 -12.45 8.07 17.36
C GLU A 339 -11.98 9.48 16.94
N LYS A 340 -10.84 9.52 16.24
CA LYS A 340 -10.36 10.73 15.58
C LYS A 340 -10.98 10.80 14.19
N LYS A 341 -11.35 12.00 13.76
CA LYS A 341 -11.75 12.22 12.37
C LYS A 341 -10.59 11.81 11.47
N LEU A 342 -10.88 11.15 10.35
CA LEU A 342 -9.87 10.82 9.37
C LEU A 342 -9.16 12.10 8.91
N SER A 343 -7.83 12.07 8.90
CA SER A 343 -6.98 13.12 8.40
C SER A 343 -7.06 13.18 6.87
N HIS A 344 -6.89 14.37 6.31
CA HIS A 344 -6.81 14.55 4.87
C HIS A 344 -5.49 14.02 4.31
N ARG A 345 -5.50 13.49 3.08
CA ARG A 345 -4.31 12.97 2.37
C ARG A 345 -3.64 11.77 3.03
N THR A 346 -4.27 11.18 4.04
CA THR A 346 -3.69 10.11 4.82
C THR A 346 -4.12 8.77 4.27
N THR A 347 -3.15 7.86 4.15
CA THR A 347 -3.40 6.47 3.81
C THR A 347 -3.65 5.69 5.09
N TYR A 348 -4.76 4.98 5.11
CA TYR A 348 -5.19 4.13 6.20
C TYR A 348 -5.12 2.67 5.78
N CYS A 349 -4.70 1.83 6.72
CA CYS A 349 -4.75 0.38 6.57
C CYS A 349 -5.75 -0.19 7.57
N VAL A 350 -6.61 -1.08 7.09
CA VAL A 350 -7.62 -1.76 7.91
C VAL A 350 -7.29 -3.24 7.91
N TYR A 351 -7.15 -3.81 9.09
CA TYR A 351 -6.89 -5.22 9.28
C TYR A 351 -8.08 -5.87 9.99
N LEU A 352 -8.70 -6.86 9.35
CA LEU A 352 -9.74 -7.67 9.97
C LEU A 352 -9.09 -8.67 10.92
N ASN A 353 -9.47 -8.62 12.19
CA ASN A 353 -8.87 -9.43 13.24
C ASN A 353 -9.19 -10.92 13.03
N PRO A 354 -8.19 -11.79 12.83
CA PRO A 354 -8.42 -13.22 12.60
C PRO A 354 -9.02 -13.94 13.81
N ASN A 355 -9.08 -13.32 14.98
CA ASN A 355 -9.62 -13.97 16.18
C ASN A 355 -11.14 -13.92 16.29
N ILE A 356 -11.81 -13.27 15.35
CA ILE A 356 -13.24 -13.45 15.18
C ILE A 356 -13.47 -14.91 14.78
N ALA A 357 -14.14 -15.66 15.64
CA ALA A 357 -14.30 -17.10 15.48
C ALA A 357 -15.72 -17.55 15.83
N ASN A 358 -16.05 -18.75 15.37
CA ASN A 358 -17.13 -19.58 15.89
C ASN A 358 -16.58 -20.98 16.23
N ASP A 359 -17.42 -21.97 16.50
CA ASP A 359 -16.94 -23.33 16.84
C ASP A 359 -16.31 -24.03 15.62
N SER A 360 -16.55 -23.51 14.42
CA SER A 360 -16.01 -24.02 13.15
C SER A 360 -14.66 -23.42 12.78
N GLY A 361 -14.20 -22.39 13.50
CA GLY A 361 -12.86 -21.82 13.35
C GLY A 361 -12.82 -20.30 13.30
N LYS A 362 -11.65 -19.80 12.90
CA LYS A 362 -11.30 -18.38 12.82
C LYS A 362 -11.55 -17.79 11.44
N ILE A 363 -11.97 -16.52 11.38
CA ILE A 363 -12.12 -15.79 10.13
C ILE A 363 -10.79 -15.67 9.39
N ILE A 364 -10.84 -15.70 8.05
CA ILE A 364 -9.65 -15.41 7.24
C ILE A 364 -9.33 -13.92 7.39
N PRO A 365 -8.10 -13.55 7.79
CA PRO A 365 -7.71 -12.14 7.90
C PRO A 365 -7.81 -11.45 6.55
N ARG A 366 -8.12 -10.16 6.59
CA ARG A 366 -8.21 -9.29 5.41
C ARG A 366 -7.47 -8.00 5.70
N PHE A 367 -6.61 -7.61 4.75
CA PHE A 367 -5.90 -6.36 4.80
C PHE A 367 -6.39 -5.45 3.68
N LEU A 368 -6.75 -4.23 4.05
CA LEU A 368 -7.36 -3.26 3.16
C LEU A 368 -6.63 -1.94 3.31
N LYS A 369 -6.54 -1.20 2.22
CA LYS A 369 -5.84 0.07 2.18
C LYS A 369 -6.69 1.07 1.44
N PHE A 370 -6.84 2.26 2.02
CA PHE A 370 -7.50 3.37 1.34
C PHE A 370 -6.84 4.68 1.70
N THR A 371 -7.06 5.70 0.88
CA THR A 371 -6.45 7.01 1.10
C THR A 371 -7.49 8.12 1.03
N THR A 372 -7.45 9.02 1.99
CA THR A 372 -8.46 10.08 2.10
C THR A 372 -8.24 11.26 1.17
N VAL A 373 -9.32 12.01 0.95
CA VAL A 373 -9.36 13.28 0.21
C VAL A 373 -8.38 14.32 0.76
N SER A 374 -7.89 15.19 -0.12
CA SER A 374 -7.05 16.35 0.23
C SER A 374 -7.87 17.47 0.89
N ILE A 375 -7.24 18.28 1.75
CA ILE A 375 -7.88 19.41 2.44
C ILE A 375 -8.47 20.43 1.45
N ASN A 376 -7.74 20.68 0.34
CA ASN A 376 -8.17 21.58 -0.74
C ASN A 376 -9.34 21.02 -1.59
N GLN A 377 -9.90 19.85 -1.27
CA GLN A 377 -11.11 19.32 -1.92
C GLN A 377 -12.41 19.85 -1.28
N GLN A 378 -12.31 20.75 -0.28
CA GLN A 378 -13.46 21.37 0.38
C GLN A 378 -13.73 22.82 -0.03
N ASP A 379 -12.87 23.46 -0.83
CA ASP A 379 -12.84 24.93 -0.96
C ASP A 379 -13.30 25.48 -2.31
N VAL A 380 -14.41 25.01 -2.89
CA VAL A 380 -14.94 25.67 -4.09
C VAL A 380 -16.37 26.12 -3.96
N GLU A 381 -16.49 27.41 -3.69
CA GLU A 381 -17.68 28.28 -3.71
C GLU A 381 -18.57 28.15 -4.98
N ASP A 382 -18.18 27.40 -6.01
CA ASP A 382 -18.75 27.49 -7.37
C ASP A 382 -19.74 26.37 -7.79
N LEU A 383 -20.10 25.39 -6.94
CA LEU A 383 -21.04 24.32 -7.35
C LEU A 383 -22.40 24.32 -6.66
N SER A 384 -22.65 25.27 -5.77
CA SER A 384 -24.01 25.50 -5.32
C SER A 384 -24.77 26.31 -6.37
N THR A 385 -25.77 25.70 -7.01
CA THR A 385 -26.79 26.46 -7.77
C THR A 385 -27.67 27.32 -6.85
N ASP A 386 -27.52 27.15 -5.54
CA ASP A 386 -28.15 27.93 -4.49
C ASP A 386 -27.12 28.86 -3.82
N PRO A 387 -27.11 30.16 -4.14
CA PRO A 387 -26.13 31.11 -3.58
C PRO A 387 -26.19 31.28 -2.05
N GLU A 388 -27.18 30.71 -1.36
CA GLU A 388 -27.28 30.73 0.11
C GLU A 388 -26.73 29.45 0.78
N MET A 389 -26.55 28.36 0.04
CA MET A 389 -26.08 27.09 0.60
C MET A 389 -24.56 27.10 0.76
N LYS A 390 -24.07 27.17 2.01
CA LYS A 390 -22.63 27.02 2.28
C LYS A 390 -22.22 25.57 2.03
N ILE A 391 -21.06 25.36 1.42
CA ILE A 391 -20.49 24.02 1.16
C ILE A 391 -20.35 23.21 2.45
N ALA A 392 -20.03 23.89 3.55
CA ALA A 392 -19.97 23.28 4.89
C ALA A 392 -21.28 22.58 5.29
N ASP A 393 -22.41 23.05 4.76
CA ASP A 393 -23.76 22.55 5.05
C ASP A 393 -24.19 21.43 4.07
N ILE A 394 -23.44 21.19 2.99
CA ILE A 394 -23.64 20.03 2.11
C ILE A 394 -23.08 18.79 2.83
N PRO A 395 -23.90 17.76 3.12
CA PRO A 395 -23.42 16.51 3.70
C PRO A 395 -22.33 15.89 2.82
N ASP A 396 -21.27 15.32 3.40
CA ASP A 396 -20.13 14.77 2.65
C ASP A 396 -20.52 13.79 1.53
N HIS A 397 -21.61 13.03 1.70
CA HIS A 397 -22.14 12.10 0.68
C HIS A 397 -22.83 12.77 -0.51
N LYS A 398 -23.25 14.04 -0.36
CA LYS A 398 -23.85 14.85 -1.43
C LYS A 398 -22.85 15.83 -2.04
N ARG A 399 -21.67 15.98 -1.46
CA ARG A 399 -20.61 16.77 -2.07
C ARG A 399 -20.18 16.04 -3.32
N SER A 400 -20.28 16.70 -4.47
CA SER A 400 -19.69 16.16 -5.67
C SER A 400 -18.21 15.92 -5.40
N LEU A 401 -17.71 14.73 -5.71
CA LEU A 401 -16.28 14.42 -5.73
C LEU A 401 -15.54 15.23 -6.84
N ASP A 402 -16.19 16.25 -7.42
CA ASP A 402 -15.77 17.03 -8.59
C ASP A 402 -14.58 17.96 -8.39
N PHE A 403 -14.09 18.20 -7.17
CA PHE A 403 -12.81 18.88 -7.01
C PHE A 403 -11.64 17.91 -7.19
N ASN A 404 -11.52 17.53 -8.46
CA ASN A 404 -10.41 16.84 -9.04
C ASN A 404 -9.46 17.92 -9.60
N ILE A 405 -8.20 17.93 -9.17
CA ILE A 405 -7.15 18.72 -9.84
C ILE A 405 -6.96 18.27 -11.30
N HIS A 406 -7.46 17.07 -11.63
CA HIS A 406 -7.64 16.52 -12.97
C HIS A 406 -9.12 16.59 -13.45
N GLY A 407 -9.93 17.49 -12.89
CA GLY A 407 -11.38 17.55 -13.06
C GLY A 407 -11.85 17.89 -14.47
N ASN A 408 -13.08 18.39 -14.60
CA ASN A 408 -13.55 18.82 -15.91
C ASN A 408 -12.71 20.03 -16.39
N TYR A 409 -11.69 19.76 -17.21
CA TYR A 409 -10.77 20.75 -17.78
C TYR A 409 -11.50 21.88 -18.53
N SER A 410 -12.77 21.66 -18.91
CA SER A 410 -13.61 22.71 -19.48
C SER A 410 -13.91 23.86 -18.52
N ASN A 411 -13.82 23.63 -17.20
CA ASN A 411 -14.26 24.58 -16.18
C ASN A 411 -13.08 25.31 -15.51
N VAL A 412 -11.87 24.76 -15.57
CA VAL A 412 -10.66 25.39 -15.01
C VAL A 412 -9.53 25.32 -16.04
N THR A 413 -9.63 26.12 -17.10
CA THR A 413 -8.61 26.18 -18.18
C THR A 413 -7.22 26.58 -17.67
N ASN A 414 -7.15 27.32 -16.56
CA ASN A 414 -5.90 27.63 -15.86
C ASN A 414 -5.25 26.37 -15.25
N ALA A 415 -5.96 25.26 -15.06
CA ALA A 415 -5.39 24.01 -14.56
C ALA A 415 -4.50 23.32 -15.61
N CYS A 416 -4.79 23.52 -16.89
CA CYS A 416 -3.97 23.01 -17.99
C CYS A 416 -2.52 23.50 -17.88
N GLN A 417 -2.29 24.72 -17.37
CA GLN A 417 -0.95 25.30 -17.24
C GLN A 417 -0.07 24.62 -16.18
N TYR A 418 -0.68 23.86 -15.25
CA TYR A 418 0.08 23.11 -14.25
C TYR A 418 0.82 21.94 -14.90
N CYS A 419 0.21 21.32 -15.91
CA CYS A 419 0.77 20.17 -16.63
C CYS A 419 1.46 20.56 -17.93
N HIS A 420 0.87 21.50 -18.67
CA HIS A 420 1.32 21.95 -19.98
C HIS A 420 1.94 23.35 -19.90
N SER A 421 3.05 23.56 -20.59
CA SER A 421 3.68 24.86 -20.74
C SER A 421 3.93 25.19 -22.19
N THR A 422 3.21 26.20 -22.68
CA THR A 422 3.37 26.72 -24.04
C THR A 422 4.75 27.34 -24.30
N HIS A 423 5.45 27.78 -23.25
CA HIS A 423 6.77 28.41 -23.36
C HIS A 423 7.94 27.50 -22.98
N ASN A 424 7.71 26.52 -22.10
CA ASN A 424 8.77 25.68 -21.54
C ASN A 424 8.57 24.17 -21.79
N GLY A 425 7.46 23.76 -22.42
CA GLY A 425 7.18 22.37 -22.74
C GLY A 425 8.21 21.79 -23.70
N LYS A 426 8.66 20.56 -23.43
CA LYS A 426 9.78 19.94 -24.15
C LYS A 426 9.37 18.98 -25.27
N ASN A 427 8.07 18.76 -25.44
CA ASN A 427 7.50 17.85 -26.44
C ASN A 427 6.28 18.47 -27.13
N GLU A 428 5.75 17.77 -28.15
CA GLU A 428 4.57 18.20 -28.92
C GLU A 428 3.30 18.31 -28.07
N ARG A 429 3.26 17.64 -26.92
CA ARG A 429 2.18 17.71 -25.94
C ARG A 429 2.35 18.86 -24.95
N LEU A 430 3.42 19.65 -25.08
CA LEU A 430 3.79 20.77 -24.21
C LEU A 430 3.94 20.38 -22.74
N GLU A 431 4.14 19.09 -22.45
CA GLU A 431 4.24 18.61 -21.07
C GLU A 431 5.50 19.17 -20.41
N GLY A 432 5.39 19.49 -19.12
CA GLY A 432 6.59 19.55 -18.30
C GLY A 432 7.28 20.91 -18.17
N GLY A 433 6.50 21.98 -17.97
CA GLY A 433 7.00 23.34 -17.74
C GLY A 433 7.92 23.49 -16.51
N THR A 434 7.43 24.13 -15.45
CA THR A 434 8.23 24.36 -14.21
C THR A 434 8.63 23.07 -13.50
N PHE A 435 7.88 21.99 -13.70
CA PHE A 435 8.01 20.73 -12.96
C PHE A 435 8.85 19.65 -13.67
N GLY A 436 9.34 19.90 -14.90
CA GLY A 436 10.24 18.97 -15.59
C GLY A 436 9.52 17.85 -16.35
N ASN A 437 9.92 16.59 -16.23
CA ASN A 437 9.27 15.50 -17.01
C ASN A 437 7.89 15.11 -16.45
N GLU A 438 7.14 14.28 -17.17
CA GLU A 438 5.79 13.83 -16.79
C GLU A 438 5.74 13.19 -15.39
N GLU A 439 6.75 12.39 -15.03
CA GLU A 439 6.83 11.76 -13.71
C GLU A 439 6.94 12.81 -12.59
N ASN A 440 7.86 13.77 -12.71
CA ASN A 440 8.01 14.84 -11.71
C ASN A 440 6.74 15.69 -11.62
N LEU A 441 6.05 15.91 -12.73
CA LEU A 441 4.78 16.64 -12.76
C LEU A 441 3.71 15.91 -11.93
N CYS A 442 3.48 14.62 -12.18
CA CYS A 442 2.51 13.83 -11.44
C CYS A 442 2.89 13.74 -9.96
N MET A 443 4.16 13.46 -9.68
CA MET A 443 4.66 13.26 -8.32
C MET A 443 4.70 14.54 -7.50
N THR A 444 4.73 15.73 -8.11
CA THR A 444 4.61 17.00 -7.39
C THR A 444 3.39 17.01 -6.47
N CYS A 445 2.29 16.37 -6.90
CA CYS A 445 1.09 16.21 -6.07
C CYS A 445 0.96 14.80 -5.47
N HIS A 446 1.48 13.75 -6.11
CA HIS A 446 1.26 12.36 -5.71
C HIS A 446 2.34 11.73 -4.81
N ASP A 447 3.45 12.43 -4.53
CA ASP A 447 4.50 11.99 -3.62
C ASP A 447 4.15 12.11 -2.12
N GLY A 448 2.96 12.63 -1.81
CA GLY A 448 2.50 12.89 -0.45
C GLY A 448 2.95 14.23 0.14
N THR A 449 3.74 15.04 -0.58
CA THR A 449 4.22 16.34 -0.08
C THR A 449 3.19 17.45 -0.25
N THR A 450 2.57 17.54 -1.44
CA THR A 450 1.56 18.58 -1.73
C THR A 450 0.17 18.04 -2.05
N GLY A 451 -0.01 16.72 -2.10
CA GLY A 451 -1.28 16.04 -2.34
C GLY A 451 -1.34 14.68 -1.66
N THR A 452 -2.29 13.85 -2.06
CA THR A 452 -2.51 12.53 -1.47
C THR A 452 -1.39 11.56 -1.85
N GLN A 453 -0.75 10.93 -0.87
CA GLN A 453 0.31 9.94 -1.10
C GLN A 453 -0.25 8.73 -1.88
N ILE A 454 0.23 8.50 -3.09
CA ILE A 454 -0.09 7.28 -3.86
C ILE A 454 0.96 6.22 -3.52
N GLY A 455 0.65 5.31 -2.59
CA GLY A 455 1.51 4.15 -2.28
C GLY A 455 2.73 4.47 -1.40
N PRO A 456 3.51 3.46 -0.99
CA PRO A 456 4.72 3.68 -0.18
C PRO A 456 5.66 4.65 -0.92
N LYS A 457 6.32 5.54 -0.15
CA LYS A 457 7.23 6.56 -0.71
C LYS A 457 8.25 5.88 -1.63
N VAL A 458 8.07 6.10 -2.94
CA VAL A 458 9.08 5.84 -3.99
C VAL A 458 10.44 6.44 -3.58
N VAL A 459 10.44 7.49 -2.76
CA VAL A 459 11.58 8.34 -2.45
C VAL A 459 12.62 7.73 -1.48
N GLU A 460 12.27 6.80 -0.60
CA GLU A 460 13.25 6.28 0.39
C GLU A 460 14.27 5.31 -0.21
N HIS A 461 14.11 4.98 -1.50
CA HIS A 461 14.82 3.91 -2.17
C HIS A 461 15.42 4.35 -3.52
N LYS A 462 15.79 5.64 -3.69
CA LYS A 462 16.36 6.17 -4.95
C LYS A 462 17.50 5.34 -5.57
N GLU A 463 18.30 4.64 -4.78
CA GLU A 463 19.34 3.72 -5.29
C GLU A 463 18.80 2.33 -5.66
N THR A 464 17.79 1.81 -4.96
CA THR A 464 17.12 0.52 -5.22
C THR A 464 16.00 0.60 -6.26
N LEU A 465 15.49 1.79 -6.57
CA LEU A 465 14.56 2.10 -7.67
C LEU A 465 15.15 1.87 -9.07
N LYS A 466 16.44 1.56 -9.17
CA LYS A 466 17.05 1.06 -10.41
C LYS A 466 16.43 -0.25 -10.92
N THR A 467 15.43 -0.79 -10.22
CA THR A 467 14.84 -2.11 -10.48
C THR A 467 13.40 -2.07 -10.98
N ASN A 468 12.71 -0.91 -10.91
CA ASN A 468 11.35 -0.81 -11.44
C ASN A 468 11.41 -0.79 -12.99
N GLN A 469 11.13 -1.93 -13.61
CA GLN A 469 11.24 -2.08 -15.06
C GLN A 469 10.30 -1.16 -15.84
N HIS A 470 9.17 -0.75 -15.25
CA HIS A 470 8.29 0.25 -15.84
C HIS A 470 8.92 1.66 -15.86
N ASN A 471 9.80 1.99 -14.90
CA ASN A 471 10.50 3.29 -14.88
C ASN A 471 11.86 3.27 -15.60
N GLN A 472 12.48 2.10 -15.76
CA GLN A 472 13.82 1.93 -16.35
C GLN A 472 13.86 2.06 -17.88
N ASN A 473 12.80 1.61 -18.56
CA ASN A 473 12.64 1.79 -20.00
C ASN A 473 11.70 2.98 -20.21
N SER A 474 12.20 4.01 -20.88
CA SER A 474 11.65 5.37 -21.00
C SER A 474 10.24 5.53 -21.63
N SER A 475 9.41 4.49 -21.66
CA SER A 475 8.07 4.50 -22.26
C SER A 475 6.91 4.25 -21.30
N SER A 476 7.14 3.81 -20.05
CA SER A 476 6.04 3.69 -19.07
C SER A 476 6.03 4.90 -18.14
N SER A 477 4.96 5.68 -18.18
CA SER A 477 4.73 6.82 -17.31
C SER A 477 3.38 6.66 -16.59
N CYS A 478 3.06 7.60 -15.69
CA CYS A 478 1.76 7.61 -15.02
C CYS A 478 0.62 7.56 -16.05
N THR A 479 0.77 8.30 -17.16
CA THR A 479 -0.23 8.30 -18.23
C THR A 479 -0.27 7.01 -19.03
N SER A 480 0.66 6.07 -18.92
CA SER A 480 0.53 4.77 -19.62
C SER A 480 -0.64 3.93 -19.08
N CYS A 481 -0.97 4.10 -17.80
CA CYS A 481 -2.10 3.44 -17.14
C CYS A 481 -3.27 4.41 -16.92
N HIS A 482 -2.98 5.64 -16.51
CA HIS A 482 -3.97 6.66 -16.16
C HIS A 482 -4.22 7.63 -17.32
N ASN A 483 -5.39 8.24 -17.34
CA ASN A 483 -5.69 9.38 -18.18
C ASN A 483 -6.02 10.57 -17.28
N PRO A 484 -5.09 11.51 -17.08
CA PRO A 484 -5.38 12.69 -16.26
C PRO A 484 -6.57 13.47 -16.87
N HIS A 485 -6.75 13.44 -18.19
CA HIS A 485 -7.90 14.09 -18.83
C HIS A 485 -9.25 13.41 -18.59
N THR A 486 -9.28 12.22 -18.00
CA THR A 486 -10.52 11.53 -17.64
C THR A 486 -10.84 11.81 -16.18
N GLN A 487 -11.98 12.45 -15.96
CA GLN A 487 -12.50 12.62 -14.62
C GLN A 487 -12.74 11.26 -13.97
N GLY A 488 -12.25 11.08 -12.74
CA GLY A 488 -12.53 9.87 -11.97
C GLY A 488 -14.04 9.77 -11.70
N THR A 489 -14.64 8.64 -12.05
CA THR A 489 -16.04 8.32 -11.75
C THR A 489 -16.12 7.24 -10.67
N MET A 490 -17.33 6.85 -10.27
CA MET A 490 -17.51 5.71 -9.35
C MET A 490 -17.03 4.39 -9.96
N GLU A 491 -17.23 4.23 -11.28
CA GLU A 491 -16.81 3.07 -12.07
C GLU A 491 -15.33 3.13 -12.45
N ASN A 492 -14.72 4.32 -12.44
CA ASN A 492 -13.32 4.56 -12.73
C ASN A 492 -12.69 5.56 -11.76
N PRO A 493 -12.60 5.23 -10.46
CA PRO A 493 -12.13 6.17 -9.45
C PRO A 493 -10.66 6.56 -9.65
N ASN A 494 -9.90 5.72 -10.34
CA ASN A 494 -8.47 5.90 -10.61
C ASN A 494 -8.19 6.51 -11.99
N SER A 495 -9.21 6.96 -12.73
CA SER A 495 -9.04 7.59 -14.05
C SER A 495 -8.22 6.74 -15.03
N PHE A 496 -8.41 5.42 -15.06
CA PHE A 496 -7.72 4.55 -16.02
C PHE A 496 -8.09 4.88 -17.46
N LYS A 497 -7.14 4.64 -18.37
CA LYS A 497 -7.36 4.78 -19.81
C LYS A 497 -8.43 3.79 -20.31
N PRO A 498 -9.17 4.13 -21.37
CA PRO A 498 -9.99 3.16 -22.07
C PRO A 498 -9.12 2.07 -22.73
N VAL A 499 -9.73 0.94 -23.07
CA VAL A 499 -9.05 -0.18 -23.75
C VAL A 499 -8.45 0.31 -25.07
N SER A 500 -9.18 1.12 -25.84
CA SER A 500 -8.66 1.77 -27.05
C SER A 500 -9.40 3.07 -27.37
N THR A 501 -9.03 3.76 -28.45
CA THR A 501 -9.78 4.92 -28.96
C THR A 501 -11.13 4.55 -29.56
N ALA A 502 -11.29 3.31 -30.04
CA ALA A 502 -12.53 2.80 -30.61
C ALA A 502 -13.42 2.10 -29.58
N ASP A 503 -12.84 1.71 -28.43
CA ASP A 503 -13.50 1.01 -27.36
C ASP A 503 -13.41 1.82 -26.07
N SER A 504 -14.52 2.50 -25.73
CA SER A 504 -14.64 3.33 -24.55
C SER A 504 -14.72 2.54 -23.24
N HIS A 505 -14.72 1.21 -23.28
CA HIS A 505 -14.64 0.41 -22.06
C HIS A 505 -13.37 0.79 -21.29
N ILE A 506 -13.54 1.13 -20.03
CA ILE A 506 -12.46 1.55 -19.15
C ILE A 506 -11.63 0.32 -18.82
N ARG A 507 -10.31 0.46 -18.89
CA ARG A 507 -9.43 -0.63 -18.43
C ARG A 507 -9.70 -0.90 -16.96
N THR A 508 -9.95 -2.17 -16.68
CA THR A 508 -10.26 -2.66 -15.34
C THR A 508 -9.01 -3.31 -14.74
N TYR A 509 -8.95 -3.19 -13.42
CA TYR A 509 -7.94 -3.82 -12.59
C TYR A 509 -8.64 -4.29 -11.32
N LYS A 510 -9.40 -5.39 -11.42
CA LYS A 510 -10.08 -5.94 -10.26
C LYS A 510 -9.10 -6.68 -9.37
N LYS A 511 -9.31 -6.55 -8.06
CA LYS A 511 -8.56 -7.26 -7.03
C LYS A 511 -9.35 -8.44 -6.48
N ALA A 512 -8.66 -9.25 -5.70
CA ALA A 512 -9.17 -10.24 -4.77
C ALA A 512 -10.68 -10.30 -4.47
N SER A 513 -11.21 -9.28 -3.82
CA SER A 513 -12.57 -9.32 -3.29
C SER A 513 -13.65 -9.13 -4.36
N THR A 514 -13.27 -8.69 -5.55
CA THR A 514 -14.19 -8.27 -6.62
C THR A 514 -13.96 -8.97 -7.95
N ALA A 515 -12.81 -9.62 -8.12
CA ALA A 515 -12.47 -10.37 -9.32
C ALA A 515 -13.16 -11.74 -9.32
N GLU A 516 -13.65 -12.13 -10.50
CA GLU A 516 -14.10 -13.48 -10.80
C GLU A 516 -12.97 -14.31 -11.44
N GLY A 517 -11.86 -13.67 -11.84
CA GLY A 517 -10.66 -14.33 -12.36
C GLY A 517 -10.64 -14.39 -13.90
N LYS A 518 -11.39 -13.52 -14.57
CA LYS A 518 -11.49 -13.45 -16.03
C LYS A 518 -10.49 -12.44 -16.59
N ALA A 519 -9.97 -12.69 -17.80
CA ALA A 519 -8.96 -11.84 -18.43
C ALA A 519 -9.40 -10.38 -18.61
N ASP A 520 -10.68 -10.15 -18.93
CA ASP A 520 -11.24 -8.81 -19.13
C ASP A 520 -11.19 -7.96 -17.85
N GLU A 521 -11.20 -8.57 -16.66
CA GLU A 521 -11.08 -7.90 -15.36
C GLU A 521 -9.67 -7.40 -15.04
N PHE A 522 -8.69 -7.83 -15.84
CA PHE A 522 -7.27 -7.45 -15.75
C PHE A 522 -6.80 -6.67 -16.98
N SER A 523 -7.75 -6.11 -17.73
CA SER A 523 -7.49 -5.43 -19.01
C SER A 523 -6.50 -4.26 -18.90
N LEU A 524 -6.30 -3.65 -17.73
CA LEU A 524 -5.26 -2.65 -17.49
C LEU A 524 -3.84 -3.20 -17.69
N CYS A 525 -3.52 -4.32 -17.04
CA CYS A 525 -2.22 -4.97 -17.17
C CYS A 525 -2.09 -5.61 -18.54
N LEU A 526 -3.16 -6.32 -18.93
CA LEU A 526 -3.18 -7.07 -20.17
C LEU A 526 -3.26 -6.16 -21.39
N SER A 527 -3.44 -4.84 -21.32
CA SER A 527 -3.37 -3.99 -22.52
C SER A 527 -1.97 -3.93 -23.13
N CYS A 528 -0.94 -4.04 -22.28
CA CYS A 528 0.46 -4.04 -22.69
C CYS A 528 1.01 -5.47 -22.75
N HIS A 529 0.59 -6.34 -21.84
CA HIS A 529 1.11 -7.71 -21.70
C HIS A 529 0.42 -8.75 -22.61
N ARG A 530 0.25 -8.46 -23.91
CA ARG A 530 -0.35 -9.39 -24.92
C ARG A 530 0.64 -9.89 -25.98
N GLY A 531 1.95 -9.71 -25.79
CA GLY A 531 2.95 -10.15 -26.77
C GLY A 531 3.11 -9.25 -28.00
N ASN A 532 2.27 -8.22 -28.13
CA ASN A 532 2.33 -7.26 -29.23
C ASN A 532 3.04 -5.98 -28.76
N ALA A 533 3.73 -5.31 -29.69
CA ALA A 533 4.22 -3.96 -29.45
C ALA A 533 3.03 -3.01 -29.28
N VAL A 534 3.07 -2.17 -28.24
CA VAL A 534 2.00 -1.20 -27.95
C VAL A 534 2.05 -0.05 -28.95
N GLU A 535 3.26 0.41 -29.28
CA GLU A 535 3.51 1.42 -30.33
C GLU A 535 4.53 0.94 -31.37
N LYS A 536 4.56 1.64 -32.51
CA LYS A 536 5.47 1.32 -33.62
C LYS A 536 6.92 1.60 -33.22
N GLY A 537 7.69 0.54 -33.01
CA GLY A 537 9.10 0.62 -32.61
C GLY A 537 9.37 0.10 -31.21
N ASP A 538 8.33 -0.15 -30.41
CA ASP A 538 8.47 -0.77 -29.11
C ASP A 538 8.86 -2.24 -29.24
N LYS A 539 9.66 -2.72 -28.27
CA LYS A 539 9.82 -4.16 -28.09
C LYS A 539 8.48 -4.70 -27.56
N PRO A 540 7.96 -5.81 -28.14
CA PRO A 540 6.77 -6.44 -27.61
C PRO A 540 6.99 -6.80 -26.14
N ALA A 541 6.05 -6.39 -25.29
CA ALA A 541 6.06 -6.84 -23.91
C ALA A 541 5.76 -8.34 -23.86
N SER A 542 6.06 -8.96 -22.71
CA SER A 542 5.75 -10.37 -22.49
C SER A 542 4.26 -10.66 -22.71
N ASP A 543 3.93 -11.69 -23.48
CA ASP A 543 2.55 -12.18 -23.57
C ASP A 543 2.17 -12.95 -22.31
N ILE A 544 1.49 -12.29 -21.39
CA ILE A 544 0.90 -12.90 -20.20
C ILE A 544 -0.57 -13.24 -20.47
N ASN A 545 -1.22 -12.51 -21.37
CA ASN A 545 -2.63 -12.67 -21.72
C ASN A 545 -2.98 -14.09 -22.17
N GLN A 546 -2.04 -14.78 -22.84
CA GLN A 546 -2.19 -16.18 -23.19
C GLN A 546 -2.51 -17.11 -22.00
N TYR A 547 -2.00 -16.82 -20.79
CA TYR A 547 -2.23 -17.63 -19.58
C TYR A 547 -3.60 -17.39 -18.94
N TYR A 548 -4.26 -16.28 -19.28
CA TYR A 548 -5.61 -15.94 -18.85
C TYR A 548 -6.67 -16.31 -19.91
N SER A 549 -6.25 -17.01 -20.96
CA SER A 549 -7.10 -17.41 -22.08
C SER A 549 -6.98 -18.91 -22.35
N LYS A 550 -7.95 -19.46 -23.09
CA LYS A 550 -7.87 -20.87 -23.54
C LYS A 550 -6.73 -21.02 -24.57
N PRO A 551 -6.00 -22.15 -24.56
CA PRO A 551 -6.20 -23.32 -23.70
C PRO A 551 -5.53 -23.22 -22.31
N HIS A 552 -4.56 -22.32 -22.11
CA HIS A 552 -3.68 -22.33 -20.93
C HIS A 552 -4.39 -22.08 -19.61
N ILE A 553 -5.51 -21.34 -19.60
CA ILE A 553 -6.31 -21.14 -18.40
C ILE A 553 -6.80 -22.47 -17.79
N ASN A 554 -7.00 -23.51 -18.60
CA ASN A 554 -7.43 -24.83 -18.13
C ASN A 554 -6.26 -25.68 -17.62
N GLU A 555 -5.02 -25.31 -17.97
CA GLU A 555 -3.80 -26.04 -17.58
C GLU A 555 -3.13 -25.42 -16.34
N SER A 556 -3.45 -24.15 -16.06
CA SER A 556 -2.90 -23.39 -14.94
C SER A 556 -3.41 -23.92 -13.60
N LEU A 557 -2.50 -24.34 -12.73
CA LEU A 557 -2.79 -24.67 -11.33
C LEU A 557 -3.07 -23.44 -10.46
N HIS A 558 -2.90 -22.23 -10.99
CA HIS A 558 -3.34 -20.98 -10.38
C HIS A 558 -4.72 -20.53 -10.86
N ASN A 559 -5.43 -21.40 -11.62
CA ASN A 559 -6.87 -21.30 -11.79
C ASN A 559 -7.55 -21.91 -10.55
N ILE A 560 -8.08 -21.06 -9.68
CA ILE A 560 -8.61 -21.49 -8.38
C ILE A 560 -10.07 -21.10 -8.20
N ASN A 561 -10.74 -21.89 -7.36
CA ASN A 561 -12.06 -21.56 -6.86
C ASN A 561 -11.89 -21.16 -5.40
N ALA A 562 -12.10 -19.88 -5.10
CA ALA A 562 -12.14 -19.41 -3.73
C ALA A 562 -13.12 -20.24 -2.91
N THR A 563 -12.76 -20.54 -1.67
CA THR A 563 -13.67 -21.22 -0.76
C THR A 563 -14.83 -20.30 -0.40
N GLU A 564 -16.02 -20.87 -0.13
CA GLU A 564 -17.20 -20.09 0.26
C GLU A 564 -16.93 -19.22 1.50
N ASP A 565 -16.17 -19.78 2.44
CA ASP A 565 -15.75 -19.13 3.69
C ASP A 565 -14.62 -18.08 3.52
N SER A 566 -14.23 -17.76 2.28
CA SER A 566 -13.30 -16.65 2.03
C SER A 566 -14.01 -15.33 1.79
N GLY A 567 -15.30 -15.37 1.44
CA GLY A 567 -16.06 -14.20 0.99
C GLY A 567 -15.63 -13.63 -0.37
N SER A 568 -14.70 -14.27 -1.08
CA SER A 568 -14.33 -13.88 -2.45
C SER A 568 -15.19 -14.63 -3.48
N THR A 569 -15.47 -13.96 -4.60
CA THR A 569 -16.16 -14.54 -5.76
C THR A 569 -15.19 -15.13 -6.80
N LEU A 570 -13.90 -15.19 -6.47
CA LEU A 570 -12.87 -15.65 -7.40
C LEU A 570 -13.09 -17.11 -7.80
N ASN A 571 -13.25 -17.33 -9.11
CA ASN A 571 -13.47 -18.64 -9.72
C ASN A 571 -12.75 -18.65 -11.07
N GLY A 572 -11.43 -18.58 -11.02
CA GLY A 572 -10.60 -18.25 -12.17
C GLY A 572 -9.12 -18.02 -11.82
N GLN A 573 -8.42 -17.30 -12.70
CA GLN A 573 -7.01 -16.94 -12.49
C GLN A 573 -6.83 -15.94 -11.35
N PHE A 574 -5.70 -16.04 -10.64
CA PHE A 574 -5.33 -15.04 -9.65
C PHE A 574 -5.29 -13.62 -10.25
N PRO A 575 -5.83 -12.62 -9.54
CA PRO A 575 -5.63 -11.22 -9.89
C PRO A 575 -4.16 -10.83 -9.88
N CYS A 576 -3.74 -9.98 -10.83
CA CYS A 576 -2.34 -9.55 -10.91
C CYS A 576 -1.86 -8.86 -9.61
N ALA A 577 -2.78 -8.18 -8.92
CA ALA A 577 -2.58 -7.48 -7.64
C ALA A 577 -2.22 -8.40 -6.46
N GLU A 578 -2.44 -9.70 -6.58
CA GLU A 578 -2.09 -10.62 -5.50
C GLU A 578 -0.59 -10.85 -5.42
N CYS A 579 0.08 -10.75 -6.56
CA CYS A 579 1.51 -10.95 -6.66
C CYS A 579 2.26 -9.63 -6.90
N HIS A 580 1.65 -8.64 -7.56
CA HIS A 580 2.33 -7.43 -8.01
C HIS A 580 1.89 -6.14 -7.32
N GLU A 581 2.85 -5.26 -7.08
CA GLU A 581 2.64 -3.85 -6.72
C GLU A 581 2.67 -2.97 -7.97
N THR A 582 1.56 -2.31 -8.29
CA THR A 582 1.42 -1.55 -9.55
C THR A 582 2.25 -0.27 -9.61
N HIS A 583 2.58 0.30 -8.46
CA HIS A 583 3.29 1.58 -8.35
C HIS A 583 4.79 1.42 -8.01
N GLY A 584 5.24 0.19 -7.75
CA GLY A 584 6.63 -0.13 -7.44
C GLY A 584 6.79 -1.06 -6.25
N SER A 585 7.90 -1.77 -6.20
CA SER A 585 8.29 -2.67 -5.11
C SER A 585 9.81 -2.63 -4.90
N ASN A 586 10.30 -3.22 -3.81
CA ASN A 586 11.74 -3.35 -3.57
C ASN A 586 12.38 -4.56 -4.29
N ASN A 587 11.73 -5.10 -5.33
CA ASN A 587 12.29 -6.15 -6.17
C ASN A 587 12.10 -5.86 -7.68
N ILE A 588 12.96 -6.47 -8.50
CA ILE A 588 13.03 -6.23 -9.96
C ILE A 588 11.81 -6.75 -10.74
N LYS A 589 10.90 -7.46 -10.09
CA LYS A 589 9.70 -8.06 -10.68
C LYS A 589 8.41 -7.37 -10.23
N MET A 590 8.51 -6.25 -9.52
CA MET A 590 7.36 -5.53 -8.98
C MET A 590 6.47 -6.41 -8.11
N LEU A 591 7.04 -7.35 -7.36
CA LEU A 591 6.30 -8.30 -6.55
C LEU A 591 5.97 -7.69 -5.18
N ARG A 592 4.85 -8.11 -4.60
CA ARG A 592 4.46 -7.76 -3.24
C ARG A 592 5.44 -8.38 -2.26
N GLU A 593 5.77 -7.60 -1.24
CA GLU A 593 6.54 -8.10 -0.10
C GLU A 593 5.67 -8.91 0.87
N GLU A 594 4.39 -8.56 0.94
CA GLU A 594 3.38 -9.22 1.75
C GLU A 594 2.42 -9.95 0.82
N LEU A 595 2.52 -11.28 0.84
CA LEU A 595 1.70 -12.17 0.03
C LEU A 595 0.62 -12.81 0.90
N GLY A 596 -0.55 -12.98 0.32
CA GLY A 596 -1.75 -13.29 1.08
C GLY A 596 -2.29 -12.08 1.84
N ASN A 597 -3.38 -12.30 2.56
CA ASN A 597 -4.10 -11.24 3.28
C ASN A 597 -3.62 -11.09 4.74
N VAL A 598 -2.34 -11.41 4.98
CA VAL A 598 -1.72 -11.43 6.30
C VAL A 598 -0.65 -10.35 6.36
N GLN A 599 -0.67 -9.55 7.41
CA GLN A 599 0.41 -8.61 7.69
C GLN A 599 1.62 -9.39 8.20
N LEU A 600 2.70 -9.40 7.42
CA LEU A 600 3.94 -10.09 7.78
C LEU A 600 4.87 -9.17 8.57
N LYS A 601 5.65 -9.76 9.48
CA LYS A 601 6.77 -9.06 10.13
C LYS A 601 7.81 -8.68 9.08
N ALA A 602 8.62 -7.66 9.36
CA ALA A 602 9.53 -7.07 8.38
C ALA A 602 10.57 -8.07 7.83
N GLU A 603 10.93 -9.07 8.62
CA GLU A 603 11.84 -10.17 8.32
C GLU A 603 11.21 -11.26 7.44
N ASP A 604 9.89 -11.48 7.58
CA ASP A 604 9.13 -12.48 6.81
C ASP A 604 8.69 -11.97 5.45
N LYS A 605 8.72 -10.64 5.26
CA LYS A 605 8.44 -10.00 3.98
C LYS A 605 9.35 -10.52 2.87
N PHE A 606 8.75 -10.82 1.73
CA PHE A 606 9.51 -11.21 0.55
C PHE A 606 10.41 -10.05 0.10
N LYS A 607 11.71 -10.31 0.10
CA LYS A 607 12.76 -9.39 -0.33
C LYS A 607 13.71 -10.12 -1.26
N THR A 608 14.06 -9.48 -2.38
CA THR A 608 15.15 -9.89 -3.26
C THR A 608 16.32 -8.95 -3.08
N THR A 609 17.54 -9.47 -3.06
CA THR A 609 18.76 -8.66 -3.05
C THR A 609 19.41 -8.67 -4.43
N GLY A 610 19.67 -7.51 -5.01
CA GLY A 610 20.43 -7.37 -6.27
C GLY A 610 19.59 -6.96 -7.47
N SER A 611 20.23 -6.93 -8.64
CA SER A 611 19.65 -6.48 -9.91
C SER A 611 19.24 -7.62 -10.86
N THR A 612 19.41 -8.87 -10.43
CA THR A 612 19.16 -10.08 -11.23
C THR A 612 18.14 -10.98 -10.54
N TRP A 613 17.28 -11.63 -11.32
CA TRP A 613 16.33 -12.63 -10.80
C TRP A 613 16.97 -14.01 -10.90
N THR A 614 17.29 -14.60 -9.75
CA THR A 614 17.92 -15.92 -9.68
C THR A 614 16.89 -17.02 -9.39
N ASP A 615 17.26 -18.28 -9.65
CA ASP A 615 16.48 -19.46 -9.25
C ASP A 615 16.13 -19.45 -7.75
N SER A 616 17.04 -18.95 -6.92
CA SER A 616 16.82 -18.81 -5.48
C SER A 616 15.77 -17.75 -5.17
N ASP A 617 15.75 -16.62 -5.88
CA ASP A 617 14.73 -15.59 -5.72
C ASP A 617 13.35 -16.12 -6.14
N GLU A 618 13.33 -16.83 -7.28
CA GLU A 618 12.13 -17.47 -7.79
C GLU A 618 11.55 -18.47 -6.78
N ARG A 619 12.38 -19.41 -6.31
CA ARG A 619 11.96 -20.41 -5.35
C ARG A 619 11.47 -19.76 -4.06
N LYS A 620 12.21 -18.79 -3.52
CA LYS A 620 11.82 -18.04 -2.31
C LYS A 620 10.47 -17.35 -2.48
N PHE A 621 10.20 -16.79 -3.66
CA PHE A 621 8.90 -16.19 -3.97
C PHE A 621 7.80 -17.25 -4.00
N CYS A 622 7.95 -18.32 -4.77
CA CYS A 622 6.91 -19.35 -4.89
C CYS A 622 6.59 -20.00 -3.53
N ILE A 623 7.59 -20.36 -2.74
CA ILE A 623 7.36 -21.00 -1.43
C ILE A 623 6.71 -20.09 -0.40
N SER A 624 6.72 -18.77 -0.59
CA SER A 624 6.00 -17.86 0.31
C SER A 624 4.48 -18.09 0.28
N CYS A 625 3.93 -18.62 -0.82
CA CYS A 625 2.53 -19.06 -0.91
C CYS A 625 2.37 -20.58 -0.75
N HIS A 626 3.43 -21.36 -1.00
CA HIS A 626 3.44 -22.82 -0.90
C HIS A 626 4.05 -23.37 0.40
N ASN A 627 4.04 -22.57 1.47
CA ASN A 627 4.59 -22.91 2.78
C ASN A 627 3.62 -23.69 3.69
N GLY A 628 2.38 -23.94 3.24
CA GLY A 628 1.36 -24.59 4.04
C GLY A 628 0.66 -23.70 5.07
N SER A 629 0.96 -22.39 5.11
CA SER A 629 0.34 -21.43 6.06
C SER A 629 -0.25 -20.19 5.38
N THR A 630 0.33 -19.72 4.27
CA THR A 630 -0.16 -18.54 3.56
C THR A 630 -1.50 -18.84 2.90
N ASN A 631 -2.55 -18.22 3.44
CA ASN A 631 -3.91 -18.38 2.94
C ASN A 631 -4.27 -17.26 1.96
N ILE A 632 -4.70 -17.66 0.76
CA ILE A 632 -5.21 -16.75 -0.27
C ILE A 632 -6.57 -17.29 -0.73
N TYR A 633 -7.63 -16.55 -0.39
CA TYR A 633 -9.03 -16.94 -0.68
C TYR A 633 -9.45 -18.29 -0.10
N GLY A 634 -8.98 -18.58 1.11
CA GLY A 634 -9.26 -19.84 1.79
C GLY A 634 -8.46 -21.01 1.25
N ILE A 635 -7.63 -20.81 0.23
CA ILE A 635 -6.71 -21.82 -0.28
C ILE A 635 -5.33 -21.58 0.33
N THR A 636 -4.74 -22.64 0.84
CA THR A 636 -3.36 -22.64 1.31
C THR A 636 -2.54 -23.56 0.42
N GLY A 637 -1.51 -23.00 -0.22
CA GLY A 637 -0.59 -23.78 -1.03
C GLY A 637 0.35 -24.60 -0.14
N LYS A 638 0.55 -25.88 -0.47
CA LYS A 638 1.55 -26.73 0.19
C LYS A 638 2.54 -27.26 -0.84
N LEU A 639 3.83 -27.11 -0.56
CA LEU A 639 4.87 -27.80 -1.29
C LEU A 639 4.92 -29.26 -0.81
N SER A 640 4.56 -30.20 -1.69
CA SER A 640 4.62 -31.63 -1.36
C SER A 640 6.05 -32.13 -1.49
N GLU A 641 6.67 -32.55 -0.38
CA GLU A 641 8.03 -33.12 -0.39
C GLU A 641 8.08 -34.54 -0.96
N LYS A 642 6.94 -35.24 -1.00
CA LYS A 642 6.80 -36.63 -1.43
C LYS A 642 5.66 -36.80 -2.41
N ASP A 643 5.85 -37.70 -3.38
CA ASP A 643 4.80 -38.09 -4.31
C ASP A 643 3.66 -38.75 -3.53
N ALA A 644 2.42 -38.32 -3.78
CA ALA A 644 1.25 -38.82 -3.05
C ALA A 644 0.95 -40.31 -3.33
N THR A 645 1.42 -40.82 -4.46
CA THR A 645 1.18 -42.20 -4.92
C THR A 645 2.31 -43.13 -4.48
N THR A 646 3.57 -42.73 -4.70
CA THR A 646 4.71 -43.61 -4.42
C THR A 646 5.32 -43.40 -3.04
N GLY A 647 5.13 -42.21 -2.44
CA GLY A 647 5.77 -41.82 -1.19
C GLY A 647 7.25 -41.43 -1.35
N ASP A 648 7.78 -41.47 -2.57
CA ASP A 648 9.17 -41.10 -2.84
C ASP A 648 9.38 -39.58 -2.77
N PRO A 649 10.57 -39.11 -2.36
CA PRO A 649 10.89 -37.69 -2.39
C PRO A 649 10.73 -37.08 -3.80
N ILE A 650 10.03 -35.95 -3.90
CA ILE A 650 9.95 -35.19 -5.15
C ILE A 650 11.23 -34.38 -5.29
N SER A 651 11.98 -34.62 -6.36
CA SER A 651 13.20 -33.88 -6.67
C SER A 651 12.89 -32.39 -6.88
N GLY A 652 13.67 -31.50 -6.24
CA GLY A 652 13.45 -30.05 -6.31
C GLY A 652 12.50 -29.50 -5.23
N HIS A 653 11.81 -30.37 -4.48
CA HIS A 653 10.85 -29.99 -3.44
C HIS A 653 11.41 -30.06 -2.01
N GLN A 654 12.67 -30.50 -1.83
CA GLN A 654 13.28 -30.54 -0.51
C GLN A 654 13.65 -29.12 -0.06
N LYS A 655 13.71 -28.88 1.25
CA LYS A 655 13.93 -27.53 1.81
C LYS A 655 15.28 -26.94 1.39
N GLU A 656 16.28 -27.80 1.22
CA GLU A 656 17.65 -27.48 0.80
C GLU A 656 17.82 -27.27 -0.71
N ASP A 657 16.82 -27.61 -1.53
CA ASP A 657 16.90 -27.46 -2.97
C ASP A 657 16.94 -25.98 -3.39
N LYS A 658 17.80 -25.68 -4.36
CA LYS A 658 18.02 -24.32 -4.87
C LYS A 658 17.46 -24.09 -6.27
N GLN A 659 16.87 -25.13 -6.87
CA GLN A 659 16.33 -25.07 -8.22
C GLN A 659 15.11 -24.15 -8.26
N GLY A 660 15.03 -23.29 -9.28
CA GLY A 660 13.85 -22.46 -9.51
C GLY A 660 12.65 -23.32 -9.87
N CYS A 661 11.46 -22.98 -9.37
CA CYS A 661 10.24 -23.75 -9.59
C CYS A 661 9.92 -23.93 -11.09
N SER A 662 10.36 -22.99 -11.93
CA SER A 662 10.13 -22.94 -13.36
C SER A 662 10.82 -24.02 -14.16
N SER A 663 11.87 -24.65 -13.64
CA SER A 663 12.49 -25.80 -14.31
C SER A 663 11.53 -26.98 -14.50
N CYS A 664 10.55 -27.10 -13.60
CA CYS A 664 9.57 -28.18 -13.54
C CYS A 664 8.13 -27.69 -13.80
N HIS A 665 7.78 -26.49 -13.34
CA HIS A 665 6.41 -25.94 -13.44
C HIS A 665 6.24 -24.91 -14.57
N GLY A 666 7.34 -24.43 -15.16
CA GLY A 666 7.37 -23.28 -16.06
C GLY A 666 7.09 -23.59 -17.53
N GLY A 667 6.21 -24.55 -17.83
CA GLY A 667 5.77 -24.87 -19.19
C GLY A 667 6.91 -25.17 -20.19
N PRO A 668 6.66 -25.02 -21.50
CA PRO A 668 7.66 -25.28 -22.54
C PRO A 668 8.91 -24.38 -22.45
N SER A 669 8.78 -23.13 -21.99
CA SER A 669 9.93 -22.23 -21.91
C SER A 669 10.74 -22.38 -20.62
N LYS A 670 10.22 -23.15 -19.66
CA LYS A 670 10.81 -23.34 -18.32
C LYS A 670 11.16 -22.00 -17.66
N SER A 671 10.27 -21.02 -17.78
CA SER A 671 10.51 -19.66 -17.28
C SER A 671 9.70 -19.35 -16.03
N ALA A 672 10.27 -18.53 -15.13
CA ALA A 672 9.59 -18.02 -13.93
C ALA A 672 8.20 -17.46 -14.22
N ARG A 673 8.06 -16.79 -15.36
CA ARG A 673 6.82 -16.18 -15.84
C ARG A 673 5.75 -17.23 -16.14
N GLU A 674 6.11 -18.32 -16.81
CA GLU A 674 5.19 -19.44 -17.04
C GLU A 674 4.80 -20.11 -15.73
N ALA A 675 5.77 -20.35 -14.84
CA ALA A 675 5.52 -20.97 -13.54
C ALA A 675 4.62 -20.11 -12.63
N ALA A 676 4.70 -18.79 -12.73
CA ALA A 676 3.88 -17.90 -11.92
C ALA A 676 2.45 -17.73 -12.47
N HIS A 677 2.28 -17.61 -13.79
CA HIS A 677 0.99 -17.27 -14.39
C HIS A 677 0.18 -18.46 -14.93
N ALA A 678 0.84 -19.57 -15.26
CA ALA A 678 0.18 -20.82 -15.62
C ALA A 678 1.03 -22.02 -15.19
N PRO A 679 1.29 -22.19 -13.87
CA PRO A 679 2.04 -23.34 -13.39
C PRO A 679 1.36 -24.61 -13.85
N LYS A 680 2.15 -25.51 -14.43
CA LYS A 680 1.68 -26.84 -14.81
C LYS A 680 2.06 -27.85 -13.74
N ARG A 681 1.35 -28.98 -13.71
CA ARG A 681 1.85 -30.17 -13.02
C ARG A 681 3.19 -30.53 -13.66
N ALA A 682 4.21 -30.77 -12.84
CA ALA A 682 5.47 -31.28 -13.35
C ALA A 682 5.19 -32.59 -14.09
N THR A 683 5.52 -32.64 -15.38
CA THR A 683 5.59 -33.91 -16.09
C THR A 683 6.82 -34.63 -15.57
N GLN A 684 6.60 -35.66 -14.74
CA GLN A 684 7.66 -36.57 -14.29
C GLN A 684 8.30 -37.28 -15.48
#